data_AF-A0A813KUW4-F1
#
_entry.id   AF-A0A813KUW4-F1
#
_cell.length_a   1.000
_cell.length_b   1.000
_cell.length_c   1.000
_cell.angle_alpha   90.00
_cell.angle_beta   90.00
_cell.angle_gamma   90.00
#
_symmetry.space_group_name_H-M   'P 1'
#
loop_
_entity.id
_entity.type
_entity.pdbx_description
1 polymer ?
#
loop_
_entity_poly.entity_id
_entity_poly.type
_entity_poly.pdbx_seq_one_letter_code
_entity_poly.pdbx_strand_id
1 'polypeptide(L)'
;MHLAFVLADTFLMQLGNRSPNTSCKPNHIALDPLPGNNTSYNKVLGAYSVSDANRRPNAMSFGFHVRLRLIAGAALSTAVLAEWTPPTGLSAGPADAKTMVWSDLASDDDMGVALLQAGVDRRTLGVPLTTDAAAAVGSDILPLAASVWSVISVSVMYFVIYVLLAEVHVFNQAQERGPGPLERALESAVMGVCFAPMLCTLFFAVNKRADNLTKGSPAHYDLPPRYVRETMPLCVLAFGVQMVLYIIKEWHINRGVDRQRMASAFWNTIFNLAMLGMYAGTGVIIYGVVDMKQPETLRQMNGPVPISSGTFCSICLVILYFVVYAALHVARTLDIWHLGRGYSPEVLQDPFRYVIEVLKIAATTMSFAPMLAVVMIAVQLTVDTAQEKLPGPVETSMYLCSFVLLVQVALAIVTPFITAAELKVVPGRIDVVDFVTERTKLFLLMSIIRWVCMAALYIGIGVICTYLWRQHDEPSWAVLVTHLSTYFFLVYLVLWGAITVRQLNGGGMTSGIRTLTTAKDTVALCPMLAILFLESWVSARCMTDTNGQHGQPQGFAQDYMFVASYAMLVQIILCLINGLIWTLPKDSKVMRVCPSIVRSGVSAVSFLFYLSMVVVYTSILLVLISLFTLSPESATGVGAWFK
;
A
#
# COMPACT_ATOMS: atom_id res chain seq x y z
N MET A 1 13.84 9.41 -18.51
CA MET A 1 14.74 9.69 -17.37
C MET A 1 15.46 11.03 -17.51
N HIS A 2 16.17 11.31 -18.62
CA HIS A 2 16.74 12.65 -18.89
C HIS A 2 15.72 13.77 -18.80
N LEU A 3 14.51 13.61 -19.32
CA LEU A 3 13.47 14.63 -19.19
C LEU A 3 13.04 14.87 -17.73
N ALA A 4 12.94 13.83 -16.90
CA ALA A 4 12.57 13.96 -15.49
C ALA A 4 13.69 14.59 -14.64
N PHE A 5 14.95 14.24 -14.93
CA PHE A 5 16.13 14.85 -14.31
C PHE A 5 16.31 16.31 -14.75
N VAL A 6 16.13 16.60 -16.04
CA VAL A 6 16.14 17.96 -16.59
C VAL A 6 14.99 18.79 -16.03
N LEU A 7 13.79 18.21 -15.87
CA LEU A 7 12.67 18.89 -15.23
C LEU A 7 12.93 19.13 -13.73
N ALA A 8 13.56 18.19 -13.02
CA ALA A 8 13.95 18.36 -11.61
C ALA A 8 15.06 19.43 -11.44
N ASP A 9 16.07 19.45 -12.29
CA ASP A 9 17.12 20.49 -12.29
C ASP A 9 16.55 21.86 -12.69
N THR A 10 15.69 21.91 -13.71
CA THR A 10 14.99 23.14 -14.11
C THR A 10 14.08 23.63 -12.98
N PHE A 11 13.43 22.72 -12.26
CA PHE A 11 12.61 23.01 -11.08
C PHE A 11 13.43 23.59 -9.93
N LEU A 12 14.59 23.00 -9.63
CA LEU A 12 15.49 23.48 -8.58
C LEU A 12 16.12 24.84 -8.95
N MET A 13 16.50 25.05 -10.22
CA MET A 13 17.03 26.34 -10.70
C MET A 13 15.99 27.47 -10.67
N GLN A 14 14.73 27.19 -11.03
CA GLN A 14 13.67 28.21 -11.01
C GLN A 14 13.24 28.62 -9.60
N LEU A 15 13.33 27.71 -8.62
CA LEU A 15 13.06 28.01 -7.21
C LEU A 15 14.13 28.91 -6.57
N GLY A 16 15.38 28.85 -7.06
CA GLY A 16 16.47 29.71 -6.60
C GLY A 16 16.40 31.16 -7.07
N ASN A 17 15.61 31.47 -8.11
CA ASN A 17 15.68 32.75 -8.81
C ASN A 17 14.55 33.75 -8.47
N ARG A 18 13.71 33.46 -7.47
CA ARG A 18 12.70 34.41 -6.97
C ARG A 18 13.23 35.20 -5.78
N SER A 19 13.99 36.26 -6.07
CA SER A 19 14.23 37.39 -5.15
C SER A 19 12.94 38.20 -4.96
N PRO A 20 12.66 38.74 -3.76
CA PRO A 20 11.44 39.48 -3.47
C PRO A 20 11.57 40.93 -3.95
N ASN A 21 11.10 41.23 -5.16
CA ASN A 21 10.87 42.61 -5.59
C ASN A 21 9.37 42.90 -5.66
N THR A 22 8.79 43.37 -4.56
CA THR A 22 7.67 44.32 -4.63
C THR A 22 7.84 45.37 -3.54
N SER A 23 8.24 46.54 -4.02
CA SER A 23 8.20 47.84 -3.36
C SER A 23 6.81 48.15 -2.80
N CYS A 24 6.73 48.55 -1.54
CA CYS A 24 5.65 49.39 -1.03
C CYS A 24 6.28 50.50 -0.18
N LYS A 25 6.13 51.74 -0.66
CA LYS A 25 6.52 52.98 0.03
C LYS A 25 5.69 53.18 1.32
N PRO A 26 6.22 53.92 2.30
CA PRO A 26 5.63 54.09 3.62
C PRO A 26 4.64 55.26 3.64
N ASN A 27 3.50 55.08 4.31
CA ASN A 27 2.70 56.20 4.81
C ASN A 27 2.86 56.26 6.33
N HIS A 28 3.53 57.31 6.80
CA HIS A 28 3.44 57.82 8.16
C HIS A 28 1.99 58.24 8.45
N ILE A 29 1.53 58.05 9.69
CA ILE A 29 0.88 59.08 10.53
C ILE A 29 0.86 58.57 11.99
N ALA A 30 1.58 59.35 12.81
CA ALA A 30 1.46 59.71 14.22
C ALA A 30 1.02 58.71 15.33
N LEU A 31 1.88 58.68 16.35
CA LEU A 31 1.70 58.23 17.73
C LEU A 31 0.81 59.18 18.56
N ASP A 32 0.37 58.61 19.69
CA ASP A 32 -0.02 59.19 21.00
C ASP A 32 -1.53 59.20 21.36
N PRO A 33 -1.88 59.11 22.67
CA PRO A 33 -1.50 58.07 23.63
C PRO A 33 -2.71 57.52 24.42
N LEU A 34 -2.47 56.47 25.23
CA LEU A 34 -3.40 55.87 26.20
C LEU A 34 -4.05 56.90 27.15
N PRO A 35 -5.25 56.60 27.68
CA PRO A 35 -5.30 56.32 29.11
C PRO A 35 -6.26 55.19 29.53
N GLY A 36 -5.78 54.37 30.48
CA GLY A 36 -6.44 54.19 31.78
C GLY A 36 -7.83 53.55 31.89
N ASN A 37 -7.81 52.31 32.40
CA ASN A 37 -8.61 51.81 33.53
C ASN A 37 -10.03 51.23 33.30
N ASN A 38 -10.10 49.92 33.58
CA ASN A 38 -11.12 49.17 34.32
C ASN A 38 -12.59 49.05 33.84
N THR A 39 -13.05 47.79 34.01
CA THR A 39 -14.40 47.27 34.33
C THR A 39 -15.40 46.87 33.22
N SER A 40 -15.88 45.63 33.42
CA SER A 40 -17.23 45.11 33.17
C SER A 40 -17.57 44.36 31.88
N TYR A 41 -17.53 43.04 32.04
CA TYR A 41 -18.49 42.03 31.61
C TYR A 41 -19.92 42.49 31.23
N ASN A 42 -20.44 41.79 30.23
CA ASN A 42 -21.85 41.46 29.91
C ASN A 42 -22.71 42.42 29.08
N LYS A 43 -23.43 41.76 28.15
CA LYS A 43 -24.61 42.16 27.36
C LYS A 43 -24.35 43.11 26.19
N VAL A 44 -24.46 42.59 24.96
CA VAL A 44 -25.59 42.92 24.06
C VAL A 44 -25.93 41.69 23.20
N LEU A 45 -27.14 41.18 23.42
CA LEU A 45 -27.89 40.23 22.61
C LEU A 45 -28.96 41.02 21.85
N GLY A 46 -29.20 40.68 20.57
CA GLY A 46 -30.30 41.18 19.73
C GLY A 46 -29.94 42.45 18.95
N ALA A 47 -30.27 42.65 17.67
CA ALA A 47 -31.17 42.02 16.70
C ALA A 47 -30.54 42.26 15.29
N TYR A 48 -30.81 41.50 14.23
CA TYR A 48 -31.98 41.69 13.36
C TYR A 48 -32.00 40.64 12.23
N SER A 49 -33.13 39.95 12.11
CA SER A 49 -33.93 39.78 10.89
C SER A 49 -33.32 39.21 9.60
N VAL A 50 -33.78 38.01 9.22
CA VAL A 50 -33.96 37.60 7.81
C VAL A 50 -35.41 37.12 7.64
N SER A 51 -36.22 37.92 6.95
CA SER A 51 -37.55 37.53 6.45
C SER A 51 -37.45 37.11 4.99
N ASP A 52 -38.08 35.99 4.67
CA ASP A 52 -38.69 35.58 3.40
C ASP A 52 -37.92 35.69 2.08
N ALA A 53 -37.73 34.54 1.42
CA ALA A 53 -38.38 34.29 0.13
C ALA A 53 -38.13 32.86 -0.36
N ASN A 54 -39.13 32.03 -0.08
CA ASN A 54 -39.65 30.92 -0.87
C ASN A 54 -39.26 30.96 -2.38
N ARG A 55 -38.42 30.02 -2.84
CA ARG A 55 -38.43 29.52 -4.23
C ARG A 55 -37.96 28.07 -4.29
N ARG A 56 -38.94 27.17 -4.27
CA ARG A 56 -38.81 25.84 -4.90
C ARG A 56 -38.49 26.03 -6.39
N PRO A 57 -37.73 25.11 -6.98
CA PRO A 57 -38.21 24.50 -8.20
C PRO A 57 -38.17 22.98 -8.10
N ASN A 58 -39.38 22.42 -8.10
CA ASN A 58 -39.82 21.28 -8.89
C ASN A 58 -38.84 20.12 -9.05
N ALA A 59 -39.14 19.07 -8.29
CA ALA A 59 -38.90 17.69 -8.68
C ALA A 59 -39.33 17.47 -10.13
N MET A 60 -38.37 17.15 -10.99
CA MET A 60 -38.63 16.46 -12.25
C MET A 60 -37.87 15.15 -12.21
N SER A 61 -38.65 14.09 -12.19
CA SER A 61 -38.30 12.67 -12.18
C SER A 61 -37.05 12.34 -13.00
N PHE A 62 -35.96 11.94 -12.34
CA PHE A 62 -34.93 11.07 -12.92
C PHE A 62 -34.38 10.09 -11.87
N GLY A 63 -35.32 9.50 -11.11
CA GLY A 63 -35.04 8.43 -10.17
C GLY A 63 -35.29 7.06 -10.81
N PHE A 64 -34.41 6.59 -11.69
CA PHE A 64 -34.43 5.17 -12.12
C PHE A 64 -33.08 4.57 -12.56
N HIS A 65 -31.96 5.31 -12.54
CA HIS A 65 -30.65 4.78 -12.98
C HIS A 65 -29.59 4.60 -11.88
N VAL A 66 -29.86 5.03 -10.64
CA VAL A 66 -28.89 4.89 -9.53
C VAL A 66 -29.01 3.52 -8.82
N ARG A 67 -30.14 2.81 -8.94
CA ARG A 67 -30.28 1.47 -8.34
C ARG A 67 -29.64 0.34 -9.16
N LEU A 68 -29.32 0.55 -10.44
CA LEU A 68 -28.81 -0.53 -11.29
C LEU A 68 -27.28 -0.70 -11.24
N ARG A 69 -26.51 0.33 -10.84
CA ARG A 69 -25.03 0.24 -10.73
C ARG A 69 -24.52 -0.21 -9.37
N LEU A 70 -25.27 0.05 -8.29
CA LEU A 70 -24.97 -0.47 -6.95
C LEU A 70 -25.22 -1.98 -6.83
N ILE A 71 -26.12 -2.53 -7.66
CA ILE A 71 -26.38 -3.97 -7.72
C ILE A 71 -25.27 -4.70 -8.50
N ALA A 72 -24.60 -4.06 -9.47
CA ALA A 72 -23.48 -4.69 -10.19
C ALA A 72 -22.23 -4.89 -9.31
N GLY A 73 -21.92 -3.93 -8.42
CA GLY A 73 -20.84 -4.08 -7.44
C GLY A 73 -21.17 -5.04 -6.29
N ALA A 74 -22.45 -5.10 -5.86
CA ALA A 74 -22.90 -6.06 -4.87
C ALA A 74 -23.05 -7.49 -5.44
N ALA A 75 -23.35 -7.64 -6.73
CA ALA A 75 -23.40 -8.92 -7.43
C ALA A 75 -22.01 -9.55 -7.57
N LEU A 76 -20.95 -8.74 -7.79
CA LEU A 76 -19.57 -9.25 -7.77
C LEU A 76 -19.15 -9.70 -6.37
N SER A 77 -19.52 -8.95 -5.33
CA SER A 77 -19.18 -9.32 -3.94
C SER A 77 -19.95 -10.53 -3.42
N THR A 78 -21.15 -10.79 -3.93
CA THR A 78 -21.95 -11.97 -3.55
C THR A 78 -21.63 -13.20 -4.40
N ALA A 79 -21.22 -13.04 -5.66
CA ALA A 79 -20.65 -14.13 -6.46
C ALA A 79 -19.34 -14.66 -5.85
N VAL A 80 -18.45 -13.78 -5.41
CA VAL A 80 -17.20 -14.14 -4.72
C VAL A 80 -17.43 -14.83 -3.35
N LEU A 81 -18.56 -14.56 -2.69
CA LEU A 81 -18.95 -15.24 -1.45
C LEU A 81 -19.76 -16.52 -1.67
N ALA A 82 -20.47 -16.65 -2.80
CA ALA A 82 -21.25 -17.85 -3.14
C ALA A 82 -20.38 -19.00 -3.63
N GLU A 83 -19.18 -18.72 -4.15
CA GLU A 83 -18.22 -19.72 -4.62
C GLU A 83 -17.35 -20.31 -3.48
N TRP A 84 -17.63 -19.90 -2.23
CA TRP A 84 -16.91 -20.31 -1.01
C TRP A 84 -17.50 -21.54 -0.31
N THR A 85 -18.31 -22.37 -0.99
CA THR A 85 -18.73 -23.67 -0.45
C THR A 85 -17.73 -24.76 -0.84
N PRO A 86 -16.98 -25.36 0.11
CA PRO A 86 -16.22 -26.56 -0.18
C PRO A 86 -17.17 -27.68 -0.63
N PRO A 87 -16.76 -28.61 -1.50
CA PRO A 87 -17.63 -29.68 -1.97
C PRO A 87 -18.02 -30.57 -0.77
N THR A 88 -19.25 -30.39 -0.30
CA THR A 88 -19.93 -31.29 0.63
C THR A 88 -20.73 -32.27 -0.20
N GLY A 89 -20.08 -33.37 -0.58
CA GLY A 89 -20.64 -34.45 -1.37
C GLY A 89 -20.31 -35.82 -0.80
N LEU A 90 -20.75 -36.09 0.44
CA LEU A 90 -20.95 -37.47 0.92
C LEU A 90 -22.42 -37.59 1.33
N SER A 91 -23.26 -38.00 0.38
CA SER A 91 -24.59 -38.54 0.70
C SER A 91 -24.42 -40.00 1.07
N ALA A 92 -24.60 -40.30 2.36
CA ALA A 92 -24.77 -41.66 2.83
C ALA A 92 -26.07 -42.27 2.26
N GLY A 93 -25.94 -43.48 1.70
CA GLY A 93 -27.03 -44.41 1.37
C GLY A 93 -26.50 -45.84 1.55
N PRO A 94 -27.34 -46.81 1.95
CA PRO A 94 -27.00 -47.74 3.02
C PRO A 94 -26.33 -49.04 2.56
N ALA A 95 -25.60 -49.64 3.51
CA ALA A 95 -25.30 -51.06 3.67
C ALA A 95 -24.74 -51.82 2.45
N ASP A 96 -23.47 -52.22 2.54
CA ASP A 96 -23.17 -53.65 2.58
C ASP A 96 -21.79 -53.91 3.16
N ALA A 97 -21.80 -54.75 4.20
CA ALA A 97 -20.62 -55.22 4.89
C ALA A 97 -19.83 -56.19 3.99
N LYS A 98 -18.51 -55.99 3.88
CA LYS A 98 -17.56 -57.09 3.79
C LYS A 98 -16.18 -56.63 4.25
N THR A 99 -15.85 -57.11 5.44
CA THR A 99 -14.51 -57.30 5.99
C THR A 99 -13.54 -57.87 4.95
N MET A 100 -12.38 -57.23 4.75
CA MET A 100 -11.20 -57.93 4.24
C MET A 100 -9.91 -57.27 4.74
N VAL A 101 -9.45 -57.83 5.86
CA VAL A 101 -8.07 -58.15 6.27
C VAL A 101 -6.94 -57.34 5.63
N TRP A 102 -6.25 -56.57 6.47
CA TRP A 102 -4.89 -56.08 6.27
C TRP A 102 -3.89 -57.21 6.55
N SER A 103 -3.37 -57.83 5.50
CA SER A 103 -2.11 -58.58 5.52
C SER A 103 -1.63 -58.78 4.09
N ASP A 104 -0.34 -58.57 3.88
CA ASP A 104 0.44 -58.80 2.65
C ASP A 104 0.46 -57.66 1.62
N LEU A 105 1.40 -56.73 1.80
CA LEU A 105 2.49 -56.50 0.82
C LEU A 105 3.52 -55.57 1.47
N ALA A 106 4.39 -56.17 2.28
CA ALA A 106 5.69 -55.61 2.64
C ALA A 106 6.74 -56.34 1.80
N SER A 107 7.09 -55.77 0.65
CA SER A 107 8.37 -55.99 -0.05
C SER A 107 8.34 -55.22 -1.37
N ASP A 108 8.99 -54.06 -1.43
CA ASP A 108 9.69 -53.58 -2.63
C ASP A 108 10.50 -52.32 -2.25
N ASP A 109 11.62 -52.56 -1.56
CA ASP A 109 12.61 -51.55 -1.19
C ASP A 109 13.55 -51.14 -2.36
N ASP A 110 13.29 -51.56 -3.60
CA ASP A 110 14.20 -51.30 -4.74
C ASP A 110 13.64 -50.34 -5.82
N MET A 111 12.41 -49.83 -5.69
CA MET A 111 11.82 -48.94 -6.71
C MET A 111 12.20 -47.44 -6.52
N GLY A 112 12.71 -47.07 -5.35
CA GLY A 112 13.10 -45.68 -5.02
C GLY A 112 14.42 -45.23 -5.64
N VAL A 113 15.28 -46.15 -6.08
CA VAL A 113 16.63 -45.84 -6.59
C VAL A 113 16.69 -45.86 -8.12
N ALA A 114 15.79 -46.59 -8.80
CA ALA A 114 15.77 -46.70 -10.25
C ALA A 114 15.25 -45.44 -10.98
N LEU A 115 14.42 -44.61 -10.33
CA LEU A 115 13.87 -43.39 -10.94
C LEU A 115 14.82 -42.17 -10.89
N LEU A 116 15.95 -42.28 -10.18
CA LEU A 116 16.94 -41.21 -10.06
C LEU A 116 18.06 -41.26 -11.12
N GLN A 117 18.09 -42.28 -11.98
CA GLN A 117 19.12 -42.44 -13.02
C GLN A 117 18.63 -42.45 -14.47
N ALA A 118 17.32 -42.33 -14.72
CA ALA A 118 16.78 -42.32 -16.08
C ALA A 118 16.45 -40.90 -16.56
N GLY A 119 17.45 -40.20 -17.09
CA GLY A 119 17.23 -39.11 -18.04
C GLY A 119 16.66 -39.69 -19.34
N VAL A 120 15.32 -39.75 -19.44
CA VAL A 120 14.63 -40.26 -20.64
C VAL A 120 13.65 -39.20 -21.14
N ASP A 121 13.87 -38.82 -22.40
CA ASP A 121 13.06 -37.92 -23.22
C ASP A 121 11.55 -38.16 -23.06
N ARG A 122 10.82 -37.14 -22.57
CA ARG A 122 9.35 -37.05 -22.62
C ARG A 122 8.85 -36.73 -24.04
N ARG A 123 9.18 -37.55 -25.04
CA ARG A 123 8.63 -37.41 -26.42
C ARG A 123 7.69 -38.51 -26.86
N THR A 124 7.47 -39.54 -26.05
CA THR A 124 6.61 -40.67 -26.43
C THR A 124 5.96 -41.25 -25.21
N LEU A 125 4.69 -40.90 -24.97
CA LEU A 125 3.64 -41.79 -24.44
C LEU A 125 2.35 -40.97 -24.27
N GLY A 126 1.47 -41.06 -25.27
CA GLY A 126 0.08 -40.67 -25.12
C GLY A 126 -0.63 -41.73 -24.28
N VAL A 127 -0.84 -41.44 -22.99
CA VAL A 127 -1.66 -42.24 -22.09
C VAL A 127 -2.74 -41.31 -21.50
N PRO A 128 -4.03 -41.67 -21.57
CA PRO A 128 -5.09 -40.85 -20.98
C PRO A 128 -4.94 -40.84 -19.46
N LEU A 129 -4.89 -39.63 -18.87
CA LEU A 129 -4.84 -39.41 -17.43
C LEU A 129 -6.08 -40.00 -16.75
N THR A 130 -5.87 -40.96 -15.85
CA THR A 130 -6.92 -41.50 -14.99
C THR A 130 -7.36 -40.46 -13.95
N THR A 131 -8.62 -40.56 -13.50
CA THR A 131 -9.28 -39.64 -12.56
C THR A 131 -8.53 -39.47 -11.22
N ASP A 132 -7.70 -40.44 -10.84
CA ASP A 132 -6.95 -40.40 -9.58
C ASP A 132 -5.67 -39.54 -9.68
N ALA A 133 -5.08 -39.42 -10.88
CA ALA A 133 -3.97 -38.50 -11.13
C ALA A 133 -4.44 -37.04 -11.19
N ALA A 134 -5.66 -36.79 -11.68
CA ALA A 134 -6.28 -35.46 -11.64
C ALA A 134 -6.62 -35.02 -10.20
N ALA A 135 -6.99 -35.96 -9.32
CA ALA A 135 -7.22 -35.69 -7.91
C ALA A 135 -5.90 -35.42 -7.15
N ALA A 136 -4.81 -36.12 -7.48
CA ALA A 136 -3.48 -35.86 -6.93
C ALA A 136 -2.91 -34.50 -7.36
N VAL A 137 -3.10 -34.12 -8.64
CA VAL A 137 -2.76 -32.79 -9.16
C VAL A 137 -3.60 -31.70 -8.46
N GLY A 138 -4.86 -31.99 -8.11
CA GLY A 138 -5.72 -31.08 -7.34
C GLY A 138 -5.24 -30.81 -5.91
N SER A 139 -4.58 -31.78 -5.25
CA SER A 139 -3.97 -31.61 -3.92
C SER A 139 -2.60 -30.93 -3.95
N ASP A 140 -1.83 -31.10 -5.04
CA ASP A 140 -0.51 -30.48 -5.21
C ASP A 140 -0.59 -28.96 -5.46
N ILE A 141 -1.71 -28.43 -5.96
CA ILE A 141 -1.89 -26.99 -6.25
C ILE A 141 -2.26 -26.18 -4.99
N LEU A 142 -2.67 -26.86 -3.90
CA LEU A 142 -3.31 -26.25 -2.73
C LEU A 142 -2.44 -25.29 -1.89
N PRO A 143 -1.14 -25.55 -1.64
CA PRO A 143 -0.34 -24.71 -0.74
C PRO A 143 0.06 -23.36 -1.35
N LEU A 144 0.36 -23.38 -2.65
CA LEU A 144 0.78 -22.21 -3.42
C LEU A 144 -0.43 -21.37 -3.88
N ALA A 145 -1.57 -22.01 -4.12
CA ALA A 145 -2.80 -21.30 -4.42
C ALA A 145 -3.20 -20.36 -3.26
N ALA A 146 -3.16 -20.82 -2.01
CA ALA A 146 -3.71 -20.07 -0.87
C ALA A 146 -3.12 -18.66 -0.68
N SER A 147 -1.81 -18.53 -0.85
CA SER A 147 -1.06 -17.27 -0.76
C SER A 147 -1.29 -16.38 -1.97
N VAL A 148 -1.31 -16.93 -3.18
CA VAL A 148 -1.62 -16.20 -4.42
C VAL A 148 -3.04 -15.63 -4.35
N TRP A 149 -4.02 -16.45 -3.96
CA TRP A 149 -5.40 -16.00 -3.72
C TRP A 149 -5.47 -14.92 -2.64
N SER A 150 -4.63 -15.01 -1.60
CA SER A 150 -4.57 -13.99 -0.54
C SER A 150 -4.02 -12.66 -1.05
N VAL A 151 -2.95 -12.67 -1.85
CA VAL A 151 -2.39 -11.46 -2.49
C VAL A 151 -3.39 -10.84 -3.44
N ILE A 152 -4.05 -11.64 -4.30
CA ILE A 152 -5.08 -11.18 -5.23
C ILE A 152 -6.23 -10.52 -4.46
N SER A 153 -6.74 -11.19 -3.43
CA SER A 153 -7.89 -10.71 -2.65
C SER A 153 -7.61 -9.37 -1.95
N VAL A 154 -6.45 -9.24 -1.31
CA VAL A 154 -6.02 -7.97 -0.70
C VAL A 154 -5.82 -6.88 -1.75
N SER A 155 -5.31 -7.24 -2.93
CA SER A 155 -5.15 -6.31 -4.05
C SER A 155 -6.48 -5.78 -4.56
N VAL A 156 -7.46 -6.66 -4.78
CA VAL A 156 -8.81 -6.28 -5.18
C VAL A 156 -9.42 -5.32 -4.16
N MET A 157 -9.34 -5.64 -2.86
CA MET A 157 -9.83 -4.76 -1.80
C MET A 157 -9.15 -3.39 -1.83
N TYR A 158 -7.84 -3.35 -2.05
CA TYR A 158 -7.10 -2.10 -2.15
C TYR A 158 -7.59 -1.24 -3.30
N PHE A 159 -7.62 -1.78 -4.52
CA PHE A 159 -7.99 -0.99 -5.70
C PHE A 159 -9.47 -0.58 -5.71
N VAL A 160 -10.38 -1.40 -5.18
CA VAL A 160 -11.81 -1.04 -5.07
C VAL A 160 -11.99 0.23 -4.26
N ILE A 161 -11.30 0.38 -3.12
CA ILE A 161 -11.39 1.59 -2.29
C ILE A 161 -10.87 2.82 -3.02
N TYR A 162 -9.74 2.69 -3.71
CA TYR A 162 -9.14 3.78 -4.48
C TYR A 162 -10.00 4.19 -5.67
N VAL A 163 -10.65 3.24 -6.36
CA VAL A 163 -11.62 3.53 -7.43
C VAL A 163 -12.85 4.23 -6.86
N LEU A 164 -13.44 3.75 -5.76
CA LEU A 164 -14.59 4.39 -5.11
C LEU A 164 -14.27 5.83 -4.68
N LEU A 165 -13.09 6.05 -4.11
CA LEU A 165 -12.64 7.38 -3.72
C LEU A 165 -12.46 8.28 -4.95
N ALA A 166 -11.87 7.77 -6.03
CA ALA A 166 -11.71 8.50 -7.27
C ALA A 166 -13.06 8.90 -7.88
N GLU A 167 -14.03 8.00 -7.92
CA GLU A 167 -15.39 8.27 -8.39
C GLU A 167 -16.06 9.37 -7.57
N VAL A 168 -15.96 9.31 -6.23
CA VAL A 168 -16.53 10.32 -5.34
C VAL A 168 -15.86 11.68 -5.54
N HIS A 169 -14.54 11.73 -5.71
CA HIS A 169 -13.83 12.98 -6.03
C HIS A 169 -14.30 13.58 -7.35
N VAL A 170 -14.38 12.76 -8.42
CA VAL A 170 -14.84 13.23 -9.74
C VAL A 170 -16.28 13.72 -9.65
N PHE A 171 -17.16 13.01 -8.94
CA PHE A 171 -18.56 13.39 -8.78
C PHE A 171 -18.75 14.69 -7.99
N ASN A 172 -18.07 14.82 -6.85
CA ASN A 172 -18.17 16.03 -6.02
C ASN A 172 -17.59 17.24 -6.76
N GLN A 173 -16.50 17.04 -7.51
CA GLN A 173 -15.91 18.06 -8.35
C GLN A 173 -16.85 18.47 -9.50
N ALA A 174 -17.51 17.52 -10.17
CA ALA A 174 -18.48 17.80 -11.23
C ALA A 174 -19.70 18.58 -10.73
N GLN A 175 -20.04 18.45 -9.45
CA GLN A 175 -21.15 19.17 -8.81
C GLN A 175 -20.73 20.48 -8.13
N GLU A 176 -19.44 20.85 -8.22
CA GLU A 176 -18.85 21.99 -7.50
C GLU A 176 -19.15 21.95 -5.98
N ARG A 177 -19.35 20.75 -5.43
CA ARG A 177 -19.67 20.56 -4.01
C ARG A 177 -18.38 20.44 -3.19
N GLY A 178 -18.43 20.96 -1.97
CA GLY A 178 -17.41 20.72 -0.95
C GLY A 178 -17.32 19.22 -0.58
N PRO A 179 -16.30 18.82 0.19
CA PRO A 179 -16.09 17.42 0.54
C PRO A 179 -17.26 16.87 1.37
N GLY A 180 -18.01 15.93 0.79
CA GLY A 180 -19.18 15.32 1.42
C GLY A 180 -18.80 14.30 2.52
N PRO A 181 -19.78 13.85 3.33
CA PRO A 181 -19.57 12.81 4.35
C PRO A 181 -18.93 11.53 3.79
N LEU A 182 -19.32 11.13 2.57
CA LEU A 182 -18.76 9.96 1.89
C LEU A 182 -17.29 10.14 1.51
N GLU A 183 -16.93 11.33 1.02
CA GLU A 183 -15.55 11.65 0.63
C GLU A 183 -14.64 11.59 1.85
N ARG A 184 -15.07 12.20 2.97
CA ARG A 184 -14.33 12.14 4.24
C ARG A 184 -14.21 10.70 4.75
N ALA A 185 -15.28 9.91 4.62
CA ALA A 185 -15.27 8.51 5.04
C ALA A 185 -14.28 7.66 4.24
N LEU A 186 -14.26 7.83 2.91
CA LEU A 186 -13.34 7.13 2.03
C LEU A 186 -11.90 7.64 2.18
N GLU A 187 -11.68 8.95 2.33
CA GLU A 187 -10.35 9.53 2.64
C GLU A 187 -9.77 8.93 3.92
N SER A 188 -10.61 8.75 4.94
CA SER A 188 -10.20 8.12 6.19
C SER A 188 -9.92 6.63 5.98
N ALA A 189 -10.72 5.95 5.15
CA ALA A 189 -10.56 4.52 4.85
C ALA A 189 -9.24 4.20 4.14
N VAL A 190 -8.74 5.11 3.28
CA VAL A 190 -7.42 4.96 2.62
C VAL A 190 -6.31 4.65 3.62
N MET A 191 -6.33 5.26 4.81
CA MET A 191 -5.32 4.99 5.84
C MET A 191 -5.33 3.55 6.35
N GLY A 192 -6.48 2.87 6.30
CA GLY A 192 -6.60 1.44 6.60
C GLY A 192 -6.12 0.57 5.44
N VAL A 193 -6.24 1.02 4.20
CA VAL A 193 -5.77 0.25 3.03
C VAL A 193 -4.26 0.33 2.85
N CYS A 194 -3.60 1.33 3.44
CA CYS A 194 -2.14 1.47 3.42
C CYS A 194 -1.38 0.23 3.96
N PHE A 195 -2.03 -0.64 4.74
CA PHE A 195 -1.47 -1.91 5.21
C PHE A 195 -1.31 -2.97 4.10
N ALA A 196 -2.11 -2.88 3.02
CA ALA A 196 -2.22 -3.91 2.01
C ALA A 196 -0.88 -4.29 1.33
N PRO A 197 -0.03 -3.33 0.87
CA PRO A 197 1.21 -3.71 0.20
C PRO A 197 2.15 -4.53 1.11
N MET A 198 2.15 -4.24 2.42
CA MET A 198 2.98 -4.99 3.39
C MET A 198 2.40 -6.36 3.71
N LEU A 199 1.08 -6.51 3.76
CA LEU A 199 0.44 -7.82 3.87
C LEU A 199 0.76 -8.68 2.63
N CYS A 200 0.63 -8.13 1.42
CA CYS A 200 0.97 -8.83 0.19
C CYS A 200 2.45 -9.25 0.16
N THR A 201 3.35 -8.36 0.59
CA THR A 201 4.79 -8.65 0.71
C THR A 201 5.05 -9.81 1.68
N LEU A 202 4.33 -9.86 2.81
CA LEU A 202 4.45 -10.95 3.76
C LEU A 202 3.95 -12.28 3.19
N PHE A 203 2.80 -12.30 2.53
CA PHE A 203 2.27 -13.52 1.91
C PHE A 203 3.20 -14.03 0.80
N PHE A 204 3.75 -13.12 -0.01
CA PHE A 204 4.75 -13.43 -1.02
C PHE A 204 6.03 -14.00 -0.39
N ALA A 205 6.52 -13.40 0.71
CA ALA A 205 7.72 -13.86 1.41
C ALA A 205 7.58 -15.30 1.94
N VAL A 206 6.38 -15.69 2.38
CA VAL A 206 6.09 -17.08 2.78
C VAL A 206 6.28 -18.04 1.60
N ASN A 207 5.69 -17.73 0.45
CA ASN A 207 5.83 -18.55 -0.77
C ASN A 207 7.29 -18.66 -1.19
N LYS A 208 7.96 -17.51 -1.28
CA LYS A 208 9.38 -17.47 -1.64
C LYS A 208 10.23 -18.27 -0.66
N ARG A 209 9.91 -18.27 0.64
CA ARG A 209 10.63 -19.08 1.63
C ARG A 209 10.34 -20.58 1.44
N ALA A 210 9.08 -20.96 1.24
CA ALA A 210 8.70 -22.35 0.98
C ALA A 210 9.37 -22.89 -0.29
N ASP A 211 9.43 -22.08 -1.33
CA ASP A 211 10.08 -22.40 -2.60
C ASP A 211 11.59 -22.62 -2.44
N ASN A 212 12.26 -21.70 -1.75
CA ASN A 212 13.69 -21.80 -1.44
C ASN A 212 14.05 -23.04 -0.59
N LEU A 213 13.16 -23.47 0.31
CA LEU A 213 13.38 -24.67 1.13
C LEU A 213 13.17 -25.97 0.35
N THR A 214 12.35 -25.94 -0.69
CA THR A 214 11.93 -27.13 -1.46
C THR A 214 12.54 -27.21 -2.85
N LYS A 215 13.36 -26.23 -3.25
CA LYS A 215 13.98 -26.12 -4.57
C LYS A 215 12.97 -26.13 -5.72
N GLY A 216 11.89 -25.36 -5.62
CA GLY A 216 10.91 -25.25 -6.70
C GLY A 216 9.71 -26.19 -6.60
N SER A 217 9.59 -26.99 -5.54
CA SER A 217 8.50 -27.97 -5.38
C SER A 217 7.85 -27.93 -4.00
N PRO A 218 7.24 -26.79 -3.60
CA PRO A 218 6.65 -26.62 -2.27
C PRO A 218 5.49 -27.58 -2.01
N ALA A 219 4.72 -27.91 -3.06
CA ALA A 219 3.59 -28.83 -3.04
C ALA A 219 3.91 -30.21 -2.48
N HIS A 220 4.99 -30.82 -3.00
CA HIS A 220 5.38 -32.19 -2.69
C HIS A 220 5.74 -32.38 -1.20
N TYR A 221 6.17 -31.32 -0.52
CA TYR A 221 6.61 -31.35 0.87
C TYR A 221 5.60 -30.69 1.84
N ASP A 222 4.38 -30.41 1.39
CA ASP A 222 3.31 -29.75 2.17
C ASP A 222 3.73 -28.42 2.83
N LEU A 223 4.57 -27.64 2.13
CA LEU A 223 5.02 -26.31 2.55
C LEU A 223 4.22 -25.24 1.78
N PRO A 224 3.74 -24.16 2.42
CA PRO A 224 3.94 -23.76 3.82
C PRO A 224 3.13 -24.61 4.83
N PRO A 225 3.54 -24.63 6.11
CA PRO A 225 2.86 -25.38 7.16
C PRO A 225 1.37 -25.05 7.25
N ARG A 226 0.56 -26.05 7.62
CA ARG A 226 -0.91 -25.94 7.68
C ARG A 226 -1.42 -24.72 8.44
N TYR A 227 -0.83 -24.40 9.60
CA TYR A 227 -1.23 -23.22 10.39
C TYR A 227 -0.99 -21.90 9.63
N VAL A 228 0.06 -21.79 8.82
CA VAL A 228 0.32 -20.60 7.99
C VAL A 228 -0.67 -20.55 6.83
N ARG A 229 -0.89 -21.69 6.16
CA ARG A 229 -1.81 -21.82 5.03
C ARG A 229 -3.24 -21.43 5.37
N GLU A 230 -3.73 -21.87 6.54
CA GLU A 230 -5.08 -21.54 7.01
C GLU A 230 -5.18 -20.10 7.55
N THR A 231 -4.10 -19.57 8.12
CA THR A 231 -4.09 -18.19 8.68
C THR A 231 -4.09 -17.12 7.60
N MET A 232 -3.49 -17.36 6.43
CA MET A 232 -3.48 -16.40 5.31
C MET A 232 -4.88 -15.93 4.89
N PRO A 233 -5.81 -16.81 4.47
CA PRO A 233 -7.16 -16.39 4.07
C PRO A 233 -7.96 -15.81 5.25
N LEU A 234 -7.75 -16.29 6.48
CA LEU A 234 -8.35 -15.69 7.68
C LEU A 234 -7.88 -14.26 7.91
N CYS A 235 -6.59 -13.98 7.70
CA CYS A 235 -6.02 -12.64 7.79
C CYS A 235 -6.61 -11.71 6.71
N VAL A 236 -6.82 -12.21 5.50
CA VAL A 236 -7.47 -11.46 4.41
C VAL A 236 -8.93 -11.18 4.72
N LEU A 237 -9.67 -12.16 5.26
CA LEU A 237 -11.05 -11.97 5.69
C LEU A 237 -11.14 -10.93 6.82
N ALA A 238 -10.24 -11.00 7.80
CA ALA A 238 -10.15 -10.00 8.87
C ALA A 238 -9.87 -8.60 8.31
N PHE A 239 -8.94 -8.47 7.36
CA PHE A 239 -8.65 -7.20 6.67
C PHE A 239 -9.87 -6.68 5.90
N GLY A 240 -10.58 -7.53 5.16
CA GLY A 240 -11.79 -7.15 4.43
C GLY A 240 -12.94 -6.71 5.35
N VAL A 241 -13.21 -7.46 6.41
CA VAL A 241 -14.21 -7.10 7.43
C VAL A 241 -13.85 -5.77 8.09
N GLN A 242 -12.58 -5.60 8.48
CA GLN A 242 -12.09 -4.34 9.04
C GLN A 242 -12.32 -3.17 8.09
N MET A 243 -12.05 -3.33 6.79
CA MET A 243 -12.26 -2.27 5.79
C MET A 243 -13.73 -1.86 5.66
N VAL A 244 -14.65 -2.83 5.59
CA VAL A 244 -16.09 -2.56 5.52
C VAL A 244 -16.58 -1.85 6.79
N LEU A 245 -16.18 -2.35 7.97
CA LEU A 245 -16.53 -1.75 9.25
C LEU A 245 -16.00 -0.32 9.40
N TYR A 246 -14.80 -0.04 8.86
CA TYR A 246 -14.23 1.29 8.88
C TYR A 246 -15.10 2.30 8.12
N ILE A 247 -15.54 1.94 6.91
CA ILE A 247 -16.41 2.79 6.10
C ILE A 247 -17.75 3.02 6.79
N ILE A 248 -18.35 1.97 7.36
CA ILE A 248 -19.63 2.07 8.09
C ILE A 248 -19.48 3.00 9.30
N LYS A 249 -18.43 2.80 10.09
CA LYS A 249 -18.12 3.64 11.26
C LYS A 249 -18.01 5.11 10.85
N GLU A 250 -17.20 5.41 9.85
CA GLU A 250 -16.91 6.78 9.44
C GLU A 250 -18.11 7.44 8.74
N TRP A 251 -18.91 6.66 8.02
CA TRP A 251 -20.19 7.10 7.46
C TRP A 251 -21.20 7.51 8.55
N HIS A 252 -21.32 6.71 9.61
CA HIS A 252 -22.19 7.01 10.74
C HIS A 252 -21.73 8.25 11.51
N ILE A 253 -20.42 8.40 11.74
CA ILE A 253 -19.84 9.57 12.42
C ILE A 253 -20.12 10.85 11.62
N ASN A 254 -19.87 10.84 10.31
CA ASN A 254 -20.01 12.04 9.48
C ASN A 254 -21.48 12.44 9.19
N ARG A 255 -22.46 11.58 9.47
CA ARG A 255 -23.90 11.93 9.33
C ARG A 255 -24.50 12.65 10.53
N GLY A 256 -23.76 12.85 11.62
CA GLY A 256 -24.19 13.71 12.73
C GLY A 256 -25.51 13.31 13.39
N VAL A 257 -25.90 12.03 13.35
CA VAL A 257 -27.12 11.57 14.03
C VAL A 257 -26.81 11.49 15.52
N ASP A 258 -27.14 12.56 16.26
CA ASP A 258 -26.90 12.80 17.69
C ASP A 258 -27.37 11.68 18.66
N ARG A 259 -28.04 10.64 18.16
CA ARG A 259 -28.69 9.60 18.98
C ARG A 259 -27.81 8.37 19.31
N GLN A 260 -26.52 8.35 18.98
CA GLN A 260 -25.73 7.10 19.06
C GLN A 260 -24.30 7.25 19.62
N ARG A 261 -24.13 7.75 20.85
CA ARG A 261 -22.90 7.44 21.62
C ARG A 261 -22.71 5.93 21.83
N MET A 262 -23.81 5.18 21.98
CA MET A 262 -23.74 3.72 22.15
C MET A 262 -23.45 2.96 20.86
N ALA A 263 -24.01 3.36 19.71
CA ALA A 263 -23.71 2.64 18.47
C ALA A 263 -22.31 2.98 17.92
N SER A 264 -21.80 4.20 18.15
CA SER A 264 -20.40 4.50 17.80
C SER A 264 -19.42 3.68 18.62
N ALA A 265 -19.68 3.44 19.92
CA ALA A 265 -18.89 2.56 20.77
C ALA A 265 -18.95 1.09 20.32
N PHE A 266 -20.14 0.61 19.93
CA PHE A 266 -20.32 -0.74 19.38
C PHE A 266 -19.50 -0.95 18.09
N TRP A 267 -19.65 -0.07 17.10
CA TRP A 267 -18.87 -0.15 15.85
C TRP A 267 -17.37 -0.04 16.09
N ASN A 268 -16.94 0.80 17.04
CA ASN A 268 -15.54 0.91 17.42
C ASN A 268 -15.00 -0.37 18.03
N THR A 269 -15.79 -1.06 18.86
CA THR A 269 -15.39 -2.31 19.52
C THR A 269 -15.21 -3.43 18.50
N ILE A 270 -16.16 -3.59 17.57
CA ILE A 270 -16.06 -4.61 16.51
C ILE A 270 -14.89 -4.30 15.58
N PHE A 271 -14.70 -3.03 15.21
CA PHE A 271 -13.57 -2.61 14.40
C PHE A 271 -12.23 -2.97 15.06
N ASN A 272 -12.08 -2.66 16.35
CA ASN A 272 -10.85 -2.98 17.10
C ASN A 272 -10.64 -4.48 17.22
N LEU A 273 -11.71 -5.28 17.35
CA LEU A 273 -11.61 -6.74 17.38
C LEU A 273 -11.16 -7.32 16.03
N ALA A 274 -11.73 -6.83 14.91
CA ALA A 274 -11.32 -7.23 13.57
C ALA A 274 -9.85 -6.87 13.29
N MET A 275 -9.44 -5.67 13.70
CA MET A 275 -8.07 -5.18 13.61
C MET A 275 -7.11 -6.06 14.42
N LEU A 276 -7.47 -6.41 15.66
CA LEU A 276 -6.70 -7.33 16.51
C LEU A 276 -6.53 -8.71 15.85
N GLY A 277 -7.60 -9.24 15.24
CA GLY A 277 -7.57 -10.48 14.47
C GLY A 277 -6.58 -10.42 13.32
N MET A 278 -6.56 -9.32 12.57
CA MET A 278 -5.60 -9.11 11.48
C MET A 278 -4.15 -9.09 12.02
N TYR A 279 -3.86 -8.34 13.10
CA TYR A 279 -2.52 -8.31 13.69
C TYR A 279 -2.07 -9.67 14.25
N ALA A 280 -2.99 -10.42 14.88
CA ALA A 280 -2.71 -11.77 15.36
C ALA A 280 -2.39 -12.72 14.20
N GLY A 281 -3.17 -12.67 13.11
CA GLY A 281 -2.91 -13.44 11.89
C GLY A 281 -1.56 -13.12 11.27
N THR A 282 -1.23 -11.84 11.11
CA THR A 282 0.09 -11.38 10.65
C THR A 282 1.22 -11.92 11.54
N GLY A 283 1.05 -11.91 12.87
CA GLY A 283 2.02 -12.44 13.82
C GLY A 283 2.28 -13.95 13.64
N VAL A 284 1.22 -14.74 13.48
CA VAL A 284 1.31 -16.18 13.21
C VAL A 284 2.02 -16.46 11.88
N ILE A 285 1.75 -15.65 10.85
CA ILE A 285 2.42 -15.79 9.55
C ILE A 285 3.90 -15.46 9.65
N ILE A 286 4.27 -14.35 10.33
CA ILE A 286 5.68 -13.99 10.57
C ILE A 286 6.41 -15.10 11.32
N TYR A 287 5.80 -15.64 12.38
CA TYR A 287 6.34 -16.78 13.12
C TYR A 287 6.53 -18.00 12.19
N GLY A 288 5.53 -18.27 11.36
CA GLY A 288 5.58 -19.35 10.36
C GLY A 288 6.71 -19.21 9.35
N VAL A 289 7.03 -18.00 8.89
CA VAL A 289 8.16 -17.78 7.97
C VAL A 289 9.51 -18.07 8.63
N VAL A 290 9.66 -17.71 9.91
CA VAL A 290 10.90 -17.91 10.66
C VAL A 290 11.08 -19.37 11.07
N ASP A 291 10.00 -20.03 11.51
CA ASP A 291 10.03 -21.43 11.98
C ASP A 291 10.02 -22.46 10.85
N MET A 292 9.78 -22.05 9.59
CA MET A 292 9.72 -22.97 8.46
C MET A 292 11.02 -23.79 8.31
N LYS A 293 10.92 -25.10 8.57
CA LYS A 293 12.04 -26.04 8.50
C LYS A 293 12.15 -26.65 7.10
N GLN A 294 13.39 -26.86 6.68
CA GLN A 294 13.69 -27.61 5.47
C GLN A 294 13.34 -29.10 5.67
N PRO A 295 12.76 -29.79 4.67
CA PRO A 295 12.52 -31.22 4.73
C PRO A 295 13.86 -31.98 4.89
N GLU A 296 13.83 -33.05 5.68
CA GLU A 296 15.05 -33.76 6.12
C GLU A 296 15.84 -34.36 4.94
N THR A 297 15.15 -34.84 3.91
CA THR A 297 15.76 -35.39 2.69
C THR A 297 16.65 -34.37 1.98
N LEU A 298 16.12 -33.16 1.73
CA LEU A 298 16.86 -32.08 1.08
C LEU A 298 17.95 -31.50 1.98
N ARG A 299 17.71 -31.47 3.30
CA ARG A 299 18.65 -31.00 4.30
C ARG A 299 19.88 -31.91 4.41
N GLN A 300 19.69 -33.23 4.35
CA GLN A 300 20.80 -34.18 4.37
C GLN A 300 21.64 -34.10 3.08
N MET A 301 21.01 -33.86 1.93
CA MET A 301 21.71 -33.74 0.64
C MET A 301 22.45 -32.42 0.45
N ASN A 302 21.87 -31.29 0.88
CA ASN A 302 22.36 -29.95 0.52
C ASN A 302 22.80 -29.10 1.72
N GLY A 303 22.67 -29.63 2.93
CA GLY A 303 22.86 -28.85 4.15
C GLY A 303 21.71 -27.87 4.42
N PRO A 304 21.78 -27.16 5.56
CA PRO A 304 20.75 -26.19 5.95
C PRO A 304 20.79 -24.95 5.06
N VAL A 305 19.65 -24.61 4.44
CA VAL A 305 19.51 -23.39 3.63
C VAL A 305 19.14 -22.19 4.55
N PRO A 306 20.01 -21.17 4.68
CA PRO A 306 19.71 -19.99 5.48
C PRO A 306 18.58 -19.16 4.83
N ILE A 307 18.02 -18.22 5.59
CA ILE A 307 17.08 -17.24 5.03
C ILE A 307 17.86 -16.33 4.10
N SER A 308 17.40 -16.20 2.86
CA SER A 308 17.99 -15.28 1.88
C SER A 308 17.98 -13.84 2.41
N SER A 309 19.05 -13.09 2.18
CA SER A 309 19.26 -11.74 2.73
C SER A 309 18.11 -10.78 2.41
N GLY A 310 17.56 -10.83 1.19
CA GLY A 310 16.41 -9.99 0.80
C GLY A 310 15.11 -10.30 1.52
N THR A 311 14.80 -11.59 1.70
CA THR A 311 13.62 -12.04 2.46
C THR A 311 13.75 -11.66 3.93
N PHE A 312 14.93 -11.84 4.53
CA PHE A 312 15.19 -11.44 5.93
C PHE A 312 14.97 -9.94 6.14
N CYS A 313 15.58 -9.10 5.28
CA CYS A 313 15.41 -7.65 5.32
C CYS A 313 13.93 -7.25 5.20
N SER A 314 13.21 -7.87 4.28
CA SER A 314 11.78 -7.60 4.05
C SER A 314 10.91 -7.98 5.25
N ILE A 315 11.17 -9.11 5.90
CA ILE A 315 10.46 -9.52 7.13
C ILE A 315 10.74 -8.52 8.26
N CYS A 316 11.99 -8.08 8.43
CA CYS A 316 12.35 -7.05 9.41
C CYS A 316 11.59 -5.74 9.17
N LEU A 317 11.44 -5.30 7.91
CA LEU A 317 10.65 -4.13 7.54
C LEU A 317 9.15 -4.32 7.80
N VAL A 318 8.62 -5.51 7.52
CA VAL A 318 7.22 -5.88 7.81
C VAL A 318 6.96 -5.82 9.31
N ILE A 319 7.81 -6.44 10.13
CA ILE A 319 7.70 -6.39 11.61
C ILE A 319 7.72 -4.94 12.08
N LEU A 320 8.73 -4.17 11.63
CA LEU A 320 8.90 -2.78 12.01
C LEU A 320 7.67 -1.92 11.65
N TYR A 321 7.13 -2.12 10.45
CA TYR A 321 5.92 -1.44 9.97
C TYR A 321 4.72 -1.79 10.86
N PHE A 322 4.41 -3.07 11.06
CA PHE A 322 3.25 -3.47 11.87
C PHE A 322 3.37 -3.04 13.33
N VAL A 323 4.57 -3.09 13.93
CA VAL A 323 4.79 -2.64 15.32
C VAL A 323 4.48 -1.15 15.49
N VAL A 324 4.97 -0.29 14.59
CA VAL A 324 4.72 1.16 14.70
C VAL A 324 3.26 1.52 14.48
N TYR A 325 2.60 0.89 13.51
CA TYR A 325 1.18 1.11 13.30
C TYR A 325 0.30 0.50 14.40
N ALA A 326 0.68 -0.66 14.96
CA ALA A 326 0.00 -1.24 16.12
C ALA A 326 0.10 -0.30 17.33
N ALA A 327 1.29 0.25 17.61
CA ALA A 327 1.47 1.23 18.67
C ALA A 327 0.60 2.48 18.45
N LEU A 328 0.54 2.99 17.21
CA LEU A 328 -0.30 4.14 16.85
C LEU A 328 -1.79 3.83 17.04
N HIS A 329 -2.21 2.62 16.71
CA HIS A 329 -3.59 2.18 16.85
C HIS A 329 -3.99 2.00 18.33
N VAL A 330 -3.12 1.39 19.14
CA VAL A 330 -3.32 1.26 20.59
C VAL A 330 -3.42 2.65 21.22
N ALA A 331 -2.52 3.56 20.88
CA ALA A 331 -2.54 4.93 21.41
C ALA A 331 -3.86 5.66 21.07
N ARG A 332 -4.32 5.55 19.81
CA ARG A 332 -5.62 6.12 19.38
C ARG A 332 -6.82 5.48 20.10
N THR A 333 -6.76 4.18 20.34
CA THR A 333 -7.85 3.45 21.00
C THR A 333 -7.95 3.82 22.47
N LEU A 334 -6.80 3.93 23.16
CA LEU A 334 -6.74 4.37 24.55
C LEU A 334 -7.24 5.80 24.73
N ASP A 335 -6.93 6.71 23.80
CA ASP A 335 -7.42 8.10 23.82
C ASP A 335 -8.96 8.16 23.75
N ILE A 336 -9.56 7.36 22.86
CA ILE A 336 -11.02 7.25 22.74
C ILE A 336 -11.63 6.69 24.04
N TRP A 337 -11.00 5.69 24.65
CA TRP A 337 -11.53 5.00 25.83
C TRP A 337 -11.40 5.82 27.11
N HIS A 338 -10.26 6.49 27.31
CA HIS A 338 -10.00 7.24 28.54
C HIS A 338 -10.65 8.62 28.56
N LEU A 339 -10.70 9.35 27.44
CA LEU A 339 -11.16 10.73 27.46
C LEU A 339 -12.62 10.93 27.06
N GLY A 340 -13.26 9.98 26.35
CA GLY A 340 -14.69 10.06 25.98
C GLY A 340 -15.12 11.34 25.23
N ARG A 341 -14.15 12.19 24.85
CA ARG A 341 -14.33 13.52 24.28
C ARG A 341 -13.81 13.47 22.86
N GLY A 342 -14.69 13.74 21.91
CA GLY A 342 -14.25 14.15 20.58
C GLY A 342 -13.39 15.41 20.70
N TYR A 343 -12.40 15.49 19.82
CA TYR A 343 -11.74 16.69 19.30
C TYR A 343 -12.47 18.04 19.61
N SER A 344 -12.30 18.81 20.68
CA SER A 344 -11.42 18.82 21.83
C SER A 344 -10.20 19.76 21.74
N PRO A 345 -10.19 20.92 21.03
CA PRO A 345 -8.97 21.75 20.90
C PRO A 345 -8.49 22.40 22.21
N GLU A 346 -9.29 22.40 23.28
CA GLU A 346 -8.97 23.10 24.54
C GLU A 346 -8.04 22.31 25.49
N VAL A 347 -7.73 21.04 25.20
CA VAL A 347 -6.87 20.21 26.07
C VAL A 347 -5.67 19.68 25.30
N LEU A 348 -4.79 20.59 24.88
CA LEU A 348 -3.57 20.28 24.12
C LEU A 348 -2.41 19.75 24.99
N GLN A 349 -2.59 19.67 26.32
CA GLN A 349 -1.57 19.31 27.31
C GLN A 349 -1.61 17.84 27.76
N ASP A 350 -2.52 17.02 27.23
CA ASP A 350 -2.63 15.62 27.68
C ASP A 350 -1.47 14.75 27.16
N PRO A 351 -0.85 13.91 28.03
CA PRO A 351 0.31 13.09 27.66
C PRO A 351 -0.01 12.06 26.57
N PHE A 352 -1.25 11.56 26.51
CA PHE A 352 -1.68 10.60 25.49
C PHE A 352 -1.71 11.21 24.09
N ARG A 353 -2.15 12.47 23.97
CA ARG A 353 -2.20 13.14 22.66
C ARG A 353 -0.80 13.42 22.11
N TYR A 354 0.12 13.79 23.00
CA TYR A 354 1.54 13.91 22.65
C TYR A 354 2.09 12.63 22.03
N VAL A 355 1.88 11.48 22.68
CA VAL A 355 2.33 10.18 22.16
C VAL A 355 1.70 9.87 20.81
N ILE A 356 0.42 10.17 20.58
CA ILE A 356 -0.24 9.96 19.28
C ILE A 356 0.43 10.78 18.18
N GLU A 357 0.70 12.07 18.41
CA GLU A 357 1.33 12.92 17.39
C GLU A 357 2.78 12.48 17.10
N VAL A 358 3.54 12.05 18.11
CA VAL A 358 4.88 11.46 17.92
C VAL A 358 4.82 10.17 17.10
N LEU A 359 3.88 9.27 17.41
CA LEU A 359 3.69 8.02 16.65
C LEU A 359 3.19 8.27 15.22
N LYS A 360 2.43 9.34 14.97
CA LYS A 360 2.09 9.74 13.59
C LYS A 360 3.34 10.15 12.81
N ILE A 361 4.27 10.90 13.41
CA ILE A 361 5.55 11.23 12.76
C ILE A 361 6.33 9.93 12.45
N ALA A 362 6.41 9.00 13.41
CA ALA A 362 7.06 7.70 13.18
C ALA A 362 6.36 6.88 12.08
N ALA A 363 5.03 6.92 11.98
CA ALA A 363 4.30 6.25 10.91
C ALA A 363 4.61 6.86 9.52
N THR A 364 4.88 8.17 9.44
CA THR A 364 5.27 8.79 8.15
C THR A 364 6.61 8.27 7.63
N THR A 365 7.57 7.93 8.50
CA THR A 365 8.86 7.35 8.07
C THR A 365 8.71 5.93 7.54
N MET A 366 7.63 5.22 7.93
CA MET A 366 7.31 3.89 7.42
C MET A 366 6.72 3.88 6.01
N SER A 367 6.43 5.05 5.43
CA SER A 367 5.89 5.11 4.06
C SER A 367 6.84 4.49 3.02
N PHE A 368 8.15 4.46 3.30
CA PHE A 368 9.16 3.86 2.43
C PHE A 368 9.22 2.33 2.50
N ALA A 369 8.77 1.75 3.62
CA ALA A 369 9.00 0.35 3.94
C ALA A 369 8.36 -0.62 2.91
N PRO A 370 7.12 -0.40 2.42
CA PRO A 370 6.53 -1.31 1.44
C PRO A 370 7.27 -1.35 0.10
N MET A 371 7.64 -0.18 -0.44
CA MET A 371 8.40 -0.14 -1.70
C MET A 371 9.77 -0.80 -1.52
N LEU A 372 10.45 -0.50 -0.41
CA LEU A 372 11.77 -1.03 -0.14
C LEU A 372 11.75 -2.56 0.00
N ALA A 373 10.77 -3.12 0.70
CA ALA A 373 10.62 -4.56 0.86
C ALA A 373 10.36 -5.27 -0.49
N VAL A 374 9.46 -4.72 -1.32
CA VAL A 374 9.18 -5.30 -2.65
C VAL A 374 10.43 -5.30 -3.54
N VAL A 375 11.21 -4.22 -3.55
CA VAL A 375 12.45 -4.16 -4.35
C VAL A 375 13.51 -5.14 -3.82
N MET A 376 13.61 -5.31 -2.50
CA MET A 376 14.52 -6.31 -1.91
C MET A 376 14.15 -7.74 -2.30
N ILE A 377 12.85 -8.05 -2.32
CA ILE A 377 12.34 -9.34 -2.80
C ILE A 377 12.60 -9.50 -4.30
N ALA A 378 12.40 -8.45 -5.10
CA ALA A 378 12.63 -8.45 -6.54
C ALA A 378 14.09 -8.78 -6.88
N VAL A 379 15.05 -8.13 -6.21
CA VAL A 379 16.48 -8.43 -6.37
C VAL A 379 16.82 -9.86 -5.96
N GLN A 380 16.21 -10.36 -4.87
CA GLN A 380 16.42 -11.75 -4.51
C GLN A 380 15.82 -12.70 -5.55
N LEU A 381 14.68 -12.35 -6.15
CA LEU A 381 14.02 -13.16 -7.17
C LEU A 381 14.82 -13.24 -8.48
N THR A 382 15.50 -12.16 -8.89
CA THR A 382 16.43 -12.20 -10.03
C THR A 382 17.63 -13.11 -9.74
N VAL A 383 18.21 -13.00 -8.53
CA VAL A 383 19.34 -13.85 -8.14
C VAL A 383 18.96 -15.33 -8.10
N ASP A 384 17.79 -15.63 -7.52
CA ASP A 384 17.28 -17.01 -7.43
C ASP A 384 16.98 -17.57 -8.83
N THR A 385 16.49 -16.73 -9.76
CA THR A 385 16.23 -17.10 -11.16
C THR A 385 17.50 -17.41 -11.93
N ALA A 386 18.53 -16.57 -11.76
CA ALA A 386 19.83 -16.77 -12.39
C ALA A 386 20.64 -17.90 -11.73
N GLN A 387 20.18 -18.44 -10.59
CA GLN A 387 20.93 -19.37 -9.73
C GLN A 387 22.31 -18.84 -9.33
N GLU A 388 22.42 -17.53 -9.17
CA GLU A 388 23.66 -16.85 -8.81
C GLU A 388 23.73 -16.53 -7.31
N LYS A 389 24.90 -16.08 -6.85
CA LYS A 389 25.05 -15.53 -5.51
C LYS A 389 24.86 -14.02 -5.54
N LEU A 390 24.16 -13.49 -4.54
CA LEU A 390 23.97 -12.05 -4.38
C LEU A 390 25.33 -11.31 -4.29
N PRO A 391 25.55 -10.25 -5.08
CA PRO A 391 26.78 -9.48 -4.99
C PRO A 391 26.91 -8.78 -3.62
N GLY A 392 28.09 -8.84 -3.02
CA GLY A 392 28.35 -8.28 -1.68
C GLY A 392 27.92 -6.81 -1.48
N PRO A 393 28.15 -5.88 -2.45
CA PRO A 393 27.70 -4.50 -2.32
C PRO A 393 26.17 -4.36 -2.27
N VAL A 394 25.45 -5.20 -3.02
CA VAL A 394 23.97 -5.18 -3.05
C VAL A 394 23.44 -5.73 -1.74
N GLU A 395 23.98 -6.86 -1.28
CA GLU A 395 23.63 -7.46 0.01
C GLU A 395 23.84 -6.47 1.17
N THR A 396 25.00 -5.83 1.24
CA THR A 396 25.32 -4.84 2.27
C THR A 396 24.36 -3.65 2.21
N SER A 397 23.99 -3.22 1.01
CA SER A 397 23.02 -2.13 0.81
C SER A 397 21.62 -2.48 1.30
N MET A 398 21.19 -3.75 1.16
CA MET A 398 19.90 -4.22 1.66
C MET A 398 19.84 -4.20 3.20
N TYR A 399 20.90 -4.70 3.86
CA TYR A 399 21.01 -4.63 5.32
C TYR A 399 21.11 -3.17 5.81
N LEU A 400 21.90 -2.34 5.13
CA LEU A 400 22.05 -0.92 5.46
C LEU A 400 20.70 -0.20 5.39
N CYS A 401 19.91 -0.37 4.32
CA CYS A 401 18.62 0.28 4.17
C CYS A 401 17.64 -0.13 5.29
N SER A 402 17.63 -1.42 5.64
CA SER A 402 16.76 -1.94 6.70
C SER A 402 17.13 -1.38 8.08
N PHE A 403 18.42 -1.37 8.41
CA PHE A 403 18.92 -0.82 9.66
C PHE A 403 18.69 0.70 9.74
N VAL A 404 18.95 1.42 8.66
CA VAL A 404 18.74 2.87 8.59
C VAL A 404 17.27 3.24 8.78
N LEU A 405 16.32 2.49 8.20
CA LEU A 405 14.89 2.74 8.46
C LEU A 405 14.52 2.51 9.92
N LEU A 406 15.07 1.47 10.57
CA LEU A 406 14.87 1.24 12.00
C LEU A 406 15.40 2.42 12.82
N VAL A 407 16.62 2.88 12.53
CA VAL A 407 17.22 4.05 13.20
C VAL A 407 16.38 5.31 12.95
N GLN A 408 15.90 5.54 11.73
CA GLN A 408 15.06 6.72 11.43
C GLN A 408 13.77 6.74 12.23
N VAL A 409 13.17 5.57 12.46
CA VAL A 409 11.94 5.44 13.24
C VAL A 409 12.23 5.68 14.72
N ALA A 410 13.32 5.09 15.24
CA ALA A 410 13.76 5.34 16.61
C ALA A 410 14.05 6.84 16.83
N LEU A 411 14.74 7.49 15.89
CA LEU A 411 15.00 8.93 15.92
C LEU A 411 13.71 9.75 15.83
N ALA A 412 12.74 9.35 15.00
CA ALA A 412 11.45 10.02 14.88
C ALA A 412 10.65 9.98 16.20
N ILE A 413 10.74 8.88 16.95
CA ILE A 413 10.09 8.73 18.25
C ILE A 413 10.86 9.52 19.32
N VAL A 414 12.19 9.41 19.36
CA VAL A 414 13.03 9.96 20.44
C VAL A 414 13.20 11.49 20.34
N THR A 415 13.23 12.06 19.13
CA THR A 415 13.52 13.49 18.91
C THR A 415 12.54 14.42 19.64
N PRO A 416 11.21 14.24 19.57
CA PRO A 416 10.27 15.08 20.31
C PRO A 416 10.50 15.06 21.83
N PHE A 417 10.79 13.89 22.41
CA PHE A 417 11.02 13.74 23.85
C PHE A 417 12.29 14.46 24.31
N ILE A 418 13.40 14.34 23.57
CA ILE A 418 14.67 14.99 23.92
C ILE A 418 14.58 16.52 23.78
N THR A 419 13.81 17.00 22.81
CA THR A 419 13.71 18.43 22.50
C THR A 419 12.66 19.17 23.34
N ALA A 420 11.97 18.46 24.25
CA ALA A 420 10.86 18.97 25.05
C ALA A 420 9.86 19.77 24.18
N ALA A 421 9.52 19.19 23.02
CA ALA A 421 8.70 19.89 22.04
C ALA A 421 7.28 20.11 22.57
N GLU A 422 6.80 21.35 22.58
CA GLU A 422 5.41 21.66 22.89
C GLU A 422 4.53 21.46 21.65
N LEU A 423 3.36 20.86 21.82
CA LEU A 423 2.33 20.84 20.79
C LEU A 423 1.70 22.23 20.68
N LYS A 424 1.60 22.80 19.47
CA LYS A 424 0.84 24.03 19.21
C LYS A 424 -0.06 23.85 17.99
N VAL A 425 -1.31 24.30 18.10
CA VAL A 425 -2.27 24.27 16.98
C VAL A 425 -1.87 25.35 15.97
N VAL A 426 -1.79 24.98 14.69
CA VAL A 426 -1.49 25.94 13.62
C VAL A 426 -2.69 26.87 13.41
N PRO A 427 -2.55 28.20 13.58
CA PRO A 427 -3.66 29.12 13.38
C PRO A 427 -4.15 29.06 11.93
N GLY A 428 -5.45 28.81 11.75
CA GLY A 428 -6.10 28.72 10.44
C GLY A 428 -6.16 27.32 9.82
N ARG A 429 -5.64 26.27 10.47
CA ARG A 429 -5.92 24.88 10.10
C ARG A 429 -6.48 24.09 11.27
N ILE A 430 -7.76 23.73 11.14
CA ILE A 430 -8.43 22.77 12.00
C ILE A 430 -7.68 21.43 11.79
N ASP A 431 -7.13 20.88 12.87
CA ASP A 431 -6.53 19.54 12.96
C ASP A 431 -5.03 19.34 12.64
N VAL A 432 -4.24 20.41 12.46
CA VAL A 432 -2.79 20.30 12.29
C VAL A 432 -2.06 20.84 13.51
N VAL A 433 -1.30 19.97 14.17
CA VAL A 433 -0.51 20.29 15.37
C VAL A 433 0.97 20.30 14.99
N ASP A 434 1.65 21.42 15.26
CA ASP A 434 3.08 21.58 15.03
C ASP A 434 3.85 21.44 16.36
N PHE A 435 5.04 20.86 16.28
CA PHE A 435 5.97 20.74 17.41
C PHE A 435 6.83 21.99 17.49
N VAL A 436 6.66 22.78 18.54
CA VAL A 436 7.50 23.95 18.83
C VAL A 436 8.55 23.55 19.87
N THR A 437 9.80 23.49 19.45
CA THR A 437 10.92 23.07 20.29
C THR A 437 11.53 24.23 21.07
N GLU A 438 11.70 24.08 22.38
CA GLU A 438 12.37 25.08 23.23
C GLU A 438 13.90 25.06 23.06
N ARG A 439 14.50 23.88 22.79
CA ARG A 439 15.96 23.70 22.70
C ARG A 439 16.45 23.55 21.25
N THR A 440 16.67 24.69 20.58
CA THR A 440 17.07 24.76 19.17
C THR A 440 18.33 23.96 18.82
N LYS A 441 19.36 23.94 19.69
CA LYS A 441 20.63 23.24 19.42
C LYS A 441 20.48 21.71 19.39
N LEU A 442 19.69 21.13 20.27
CA LEU A 442 19.44 19.68 20.31
C LEU A 442 18.57 19.23 19.14
N PHE A 443 17.56 20.04 18.79
CA PHE A 443 16.74 19.79 17.61
C PHE A 443 17.56 19.82 16.32
N LEU A 444 18.49 20.77 16.20
CA LEU A 444 19.43 20.85 15.07
C LEU A 444 20.31 19.58 14.98
N LEU A 445 20.87 19.12 16.10
CA LEU A 445 21.69 17.90 16.13
C LEU A 445 20.91 16.66 15.65
N MET A 446 19.72 16.42 16.20
CA MET A 446 18.87 15.29 15.80
C MET A 446 18.46 15.38 14.33
N SER A 447 18.23 16.60 13.83
CA SER A 447 17.94 16.83 12.42
C SER A 447 19.13 16.45 11.53
N ILE A 448 20.36 16.82 11.90
CA ILE A 448 21.58 16.43 11.16
C ILE A 448 21.73 14.91 11.11
N ILE A 449 21.54 14.22 12.23
CA ILE A 449 21.63 12.74 12.29
C ILE A 449 20.59 12.11 11.35
N ARG A 450 19.34 12.61 11.38
CA ARG A 450 18.27 12.16 10.48
C ARG A 450 18.62 12.38 9.02
N TRP A 451 19.30 13.47 8.67
CA TRP A 451 19.75 13.75 7.31
C TRP A 451 20.84 12.77 6.85
N VAL A 452 21.83 12.48 7.70
CA VAL A 452 22.85 11.47 7.40
C VAL A 452 22.21 10.09 7.19
N CYS A 453 21.25 9.72 8.04
CA CYS A 453 20.49 8.49 7.86
C CYS A 453 19.71 8.47 6.54
N MET A 454 19.03 9.57 6.18
CA MET A 454 18.31 9.66 4.90
C MET A 454 19.25 9.55 3.70
N ALA A 455 20.42 10.21 3.74
CA ALA A 455 21.42 10.09 2.68
C ALA A 455 21.91 8.64 2.51
N ALA A 456 22.21 7.96 3.62
CA ALA A 456 22.62 6.55 3.60
C ALA A 456 21.52 5.63 3.02
N LEU A 457 20.25 5.89 3.36
CA LEU A 457 19.11 5.15 2.80
C LEU A 457 19.04 5.28 1.27
N TYR A 458 19.14 6.50 0.74
CA TYR A 458 19.08 6.73 -0.71
C TYR A 458 20.28 6.18 -1.46
N ILE A 459 21.49 6.20 -0.87
CA ILE A 459 22.67 5.54 -1.45
C ILE A 459 22.41 4.04 -1.60
N GLY A 460 21.91 3.38 -0.55
CA GLY A 460 21.60 1.96 -0.59
C GLY A 460 20.50 1.61 -1.61
N ILE A 461 19.42 2.41 -1.66
CA ILE A 461 18.37 2.27 -2.68
C ILE A 461 18.95 2.41 -4.09
N GLY A 462 19.87 3.36 -4.31
CA GLY A 462 20.54 3.56 -5.59
C GLY A 462 21.34 2.34 -6.04
N VAL A 463 22.09 1.70 -5.14
CA VAL A 463 22.82 0.45 -5.45
C VAL A 463 21.85 -0.67 -5.81
N ILE A 464 20.77 -0.84 -5.06
CA ILE A 464 19.76 -1.88 -5.31
C ILE A 464 19.07 -1.66 -6.66
N CYS A 465 18.64 -0.43 -6.97
CA CYS A 465 17.97 -0.12 -8.24
C CYS A 465 18.91 -0.23 -9.44
N THR A 466 20.19 0.17 -9.30
CA THR A 466 21.18 0.03 -10.39
C THR A 466 21.53 -1.42 -10.66
N TYR A 467 21.54 -2.29 -9.64
CA TYR A 467 21.66 -3.72 -9.84
C TYR A 467 20.49 -4.27 -10.67
N LEU A 468 19.25 -3.97 -10.27
CA LEU A 468 18.06 -4.45 -10.98
C LEU A 468 17.96 -3.90 -12.41
N TRP A 469 18.44 -2.67 -12.65
CA TRP A 469 18.50 -2.08 -13.99
C TRP A 469 19.50 -2.78 -14.93
N ARG A 470 20.59 -3.33 -14.38
CA ARG A 470 21.63 -4.00 -15.17
C ARG A 470 21.24 -5.40 -15.61
N GLN A 471 20.18 -5.97 -15.03
CA GLN A 471 19.67 -7.29 -15.39
C GLN A 471 18.84 -7.23 -16.67
N HIS A 472 19.50 -6.93 -17.80
CA HIS A 472 18.87 -6.86 -19.12
C HIS A 472 18.39 -8.23 -19.63
N ASP A 473 18.95 -9.32 -19.11
CA ASP A 473 18.61 -10.69 -19.50
C ASP A 473 17.39 -11.25 -18.72
N GLU A 474 16.96 -10.55 -17.66
CA GLU A 474 15.79 -10.93 -16.86
C GLU A 474 14.47 -10.46 -17.53
N PRO A 475 13.34 -11.13 -17.27
CA PRO A 475 12.09 -10.83 -17.94
C PRO A 475 11.52 -9.45 -17.56
N SER A 476 10.59 -8.99 -18.39
CA SER A 476 9.94 -7.66 -18.36
C SER A 476 9.52 -7.13 -16.97
N TRP A 477 9.17 -8.01 -16.02
CA TRP A 477 8.77 -7.63 -14.65
C TRP A 477 9.87 -6.90 -13.86
N ALA A 478 11.16 -7.26 -14.02
CA ALA A 478 12.25 -6.65 -13.25
C ALA A 478 12.41 -5.17 -13.63
N VAL A 479 12.29 -4.89 -14.92
CA VAL A 479 12.29 -3.53 -15.48
C VAL A 479 11.09 -2.74 -14.95
N LEU A 480 9.89 -3.33 -14.91
CA LEU A 480 8.67 -2.69 -14.42
C LEU A 480 8.76 -2.32 -12.93
N VAL A 481 9.20 -3.25 -12.08
CA VAL A 481 9.42 -2.99 -10.64
C VAL A 481 10.47 -1.89 -10.44
N THR A 482 11.54 -1.90 -11.24
CA THR A 482 12.57 -0.84 -11.20
C THR A 482 11.99 0.53 -11.56
N HIS A 483 11.18 0.63 -12.62
CA HIS A 483 10.52 1.87 -13.00
C HIS A 483 9.61 2.41 -11.88
N LEU A 484 8.74 1.58 -11.33
CA LEU A 484 7.84 1.97 -10.22
C LEU A 484 8.62 2.40 -8.98
N SER A 485 9.68 1.68 -8.62
CA SER A 485 10.56 2.04 -7.50
C SER A 485 11.23 3.39 -7.70
N THR A 486 11.71 3.64 -8.92
CA THR A 486 12.37 4.89 -9.29
C THR A 486 11.38 6.06 -9.18
N TYR A 487 10.15 5.90 -9.65
CA TYR A 487 9.11 6.93 -9.54
C TYR A 487 8.80 7.25 -8.08
N PHE A 488 8.63 6.21 -7.26
CA PHE A 488 8.36 6.35 -5.83
C PHE A 488 9.49 7.10 -5.12
N PHE A 489 10.72 6.59 -5.18
CA PHE A 489 11.84 7.18 -4.45
C PHE A 489 12.23 8.56 -4.98
N LEU A 490 12.07 8.83 -6.28
CA LEU A 490 12.34 10.16 -6.85
C LEU A 490 11.38 11.22 -6.29
N VAL A 491 10.07 10.96 -6.26
CA VAL A 491 9.09 11.91 -5.73
C VAL A 491 9.36 12.20 -4.25
N TYR A 492 9.69 11.17 -3.47
CA TYR A 492 10.06 11.35 -2.06
C TYR A 492 11.40 12.09 -1.88
N LEU A 493 12.38 11.89 -2.76
CA LEU A 493 13.65 12.62 -2.74
C LEU A 493 13.42 14.11 -2.98
N VAL A 494 12.61 14.46 -3.99
CA VAL A 494 12.27 15.85 -4.31
C VAL A 494 11.45 16.48 -3.18
N LEU A 495 10.48 15.75 -2.61
CA LEU A 495 9.72 16.22 -1.44
C LEU A 495 10.65 16.50 -0.24
N TRP A 496 11.59 15.59 0.03
CA TRP A 496 12.56 15.76 1.10
C TRP A 496 13.47 16.97 0.86
N GLY A 497 14.02 17.12 -0.35
CA GLY A 497 14.81 18.29 -0.74
C GLY A 497 14.03 19.60 -0.60
N ALA A 498 12.74 19.61 -0.95
CA ALA A 498 11.88 20.76 -0.79
C ALA A 498 11.63 21.13 0.69
N ILE A 499 11.42 20.14 1.56
CA ILE A 499 11.30 20.36 3.01
C ILE A 499 12.60 20.93 3.58
N THR A 500 13.74 20.36 3.16
CA THR A 500 15.09 20.79 3.52
C THR A 500 15.35 22.25 3.14
N VAL A 501 15.10 22.65 1.90
CA VAL A 501 15.28 24.04 1.44
C VAL A 501 14.42 25.00 2.24
N ARG A 502 13.18 24.61 2.58
CA ARG A 502 12.31 25.41 3.45
C ARG A 502 12.88 25.58 4.85
N GLN A 503 13.53 24.56 5.41
CA GLN A 503 14.18 24.62 6.72
C GLN A 503 15.39 25.57 6.71
N LEU A 504 16.16 25.60 5.62
CA LEU A 504 17.34 26.47 5.49
C LEU A 504 16.97 27.94 5.24
N ASN A 505 15.93 28.21 4.46
CA ASN A 505 15.55 29.58 4.06
C ASN A 505 14.64 30.29 5.07
N GLY A 506 14.35 29.70 6.23
CA GLY A 506 13.49 30.31 7.25
C GLY A 506 12.00 30.45 6.85
N GLY A 507 11.57 29.86 5.72
CA GLY A 507 10.20 29.93 5.21
C GLY A 507 10.12 30.00 3.68
N GLY A 508 8.89 30.10 3.12
CA GLY A 508 8.69 30.52 1.72
C GLY A 508 8.28 29.47 0.69
N MET A 509 8.48 28.16 0.92
CA MET A 509 8.15 27.11 -0.08
C MET A 509 6.90 26.27 0.24
N THR A 510 5.82 26.91 0.68
CA THR A 510 4.60 26.19 1.08
C THR A 510 3.78 25.64 -0.10
N SER A 511 3.84 26.29 -1.26
CA SER A 511 3.14 25.81 -2.47
C SER A 511 3.79 24.56 -3.06
N GLY A 512 5.11 24.58 -3.26
CA GLY A 512 5.85 23.43 -3.80
C GLY A 512 5.74 22.18 -2.94
N ILE A 513 5.85 22.32 -1.61
CA ILE A 513 5.67 21.19 -0.68
C ILE A 513 4.28 20.58 -0.79
N ARG A 514 3.24 21.39 -1.01
CA ARG A 514 1.86 20.91 -1.17
C ARG A 514 1.67 20.13 -2.46
N THR A 515 2.22 20.64 -3.56
CA THR A 515 2.26 19.91 -4.85
C THR A 515 2.98 18.58 -4.69
N LEU A 516 4.15 18.57 -4.05
CA LEU A 516 4.93 17.36 -3.83
C LEU A 516 4.25 16.39 -2.85
N THR A 517 3.45 16.88 -1.91
CA THR A 517 2.61 16.04 -1.03
C THR A 517 1.50 15.37 -1.84
N THR A 518 0.89 16.09 -2.79
CA THR A 518 -0.11 15.50 -3.71
C THR A 518 0.54 14.45 -4.61
N ALA A 519 1.74 14.74 -5.15
CA ALA A 519 2.51 13.77 -5.94
C ALA A 519 2.88 12.53 -5.12
N LYS A 520 3.27 12.71 -3.84
CA LYS A 520 3.52 11.62 -2.89
C LYS A 520 2.29 10.70 -2.75
N ASP A 521 1.10 11.27 -2.68
CA ASP A 521 -0.14 10.48 -2.59
C ASP A 521 -0.43 9.72 -3.89
N THR A 522 -0.06 10.26 -5.06
CA THR A 522 -0.17 9.53 -6.34
C THR A 522 0.78 8.33 -6.42
N VAL A 523 2.04 8.48 -5.98
CA VAL A 523 3.01 7.36 -6.00
C VAL A 523 2.79 6.35 -4.89
N ALA A 524 1.89 6.61 -3.93
CA ALA A 524 1.55 5.64 -2.89
C ALA A 524 0.95 4.34 -3.44
N LEU A 525 0.48 4.35 -4.70
CA LEU A 525 0.02 3.17 -5.44
C LEU A 525 1.17 2.27 -5.93
N CYS A 526 2.38 2.81 -6.10
CA CYS A 526 3.51 2.11 -6.71
C CYS A 526 3.91 0.81 -6.00
N PRO A 527 4.00 0.74 -4.65
CA PRO A 527 4.36 -0.51 -3.97
C PRO A 527 3.35 -1.63 -4.23
N MET A 528 2.06 -1.27 -4.32
CA MET A 528 0.99 -2.22 -4.60
C MET A 528 1.05 -2.75 -6.04
N LEU A 529 1.30 -1.87 -7.00
CA LEU A 529 1.53 -2.26 -8.38
C LEU A 529 2.74 -3.18 -8.54
N ALA A 530 3.85 -2.83 -7.86
CA ALA A 530 5.10 -3.59 -7.94
C ALA A 530 4.92 -5.02 -7.42
N ILE A 531 4.26 -5.21 -6.27
CA ILE A 531 4.01 -6.57 -5.75
C ILE A 531 3.01 -7.35 -6.62
N LEU A 532 2.02 -6.68 -7.22
CA LEU A 532 1.06 -7.33 -8.13
C LEU A 532 1.76 -7.84 -9.41
N PHE A 533 2.68 -7.06 -9.99
CA PHE A 533 3.44 -7.48 -11.17
C PHE A 533 4.41 -8.62 -10.85
N LEU A 534 5.07 -8.53 -9.69
CA LEU A 534 5.94 -9.60 -9.18
C LEU A 534 5.14 -10.90 -8.98
N GLU A 535 3.96 -10.81 -8.37
CA GLU A 535 3.11 -11.98 -8.10
C GLU A 535 2.54 -12.60 -9.38
N SER A 536 2.15 -11.76 -10.34
CA SER A 536 1.69 -12.23 -11.66
C SER A 536 2.75 -13.07 -12.36
N TRP A 537 4.00 -12.66 -12.23
CA TRP A 537 5.12 -13.40 -12.81
C TRP A 537 5.45 -14.69 -12.06
N VAL A 538 5.52 -14.66 -10.72
CA VAL A 538 5.81 -15.86 -9.93
C VAL A 538 4.72 -16.91 -10.11
N SER A 539 3.45 -16.49 -10.12
CA SER A 539 2.32 -17.39 -10.32
C SER A 539 2.40 -18.11 -11.67
N ALA A 540 2.77 -17.40 -12.73
CA ALA A 540 2.94 -18.00 -14.04
C ALA A 540 4.12 -18.98 -14.10
N ARG A 541 5.24 -18.65 -13.46
CA ARG A 541 6.44 -19.49 -13.44
C ARG A 541 6.31 -20.78 -12.65
N CYS A 542 5.43 -20.79 -11.66
CA CYS A 542 5.11 -22.00 -10.90
C CYS A 542 4.33 -23.02 -11.73
N MET A 543 3.75 -22.60 -12.86
CA MET A 543 3.11 -23.49 -13.81
C MET A 543 4.10 -23.90 -14.90
N THR A 544 4.00 -25.15 -15.34
CA THR A 544 4.71 -25.62 -16.54
C THR A 544 3.80 -25.38 -17.74
N ASP A 545 4.30 -24.67 -18.75
CA ASP A 545 3.59 -24.47 -20.01
C ASP A 545 3.43 -25.81 -20.76
N THR A 546 2.51 -25.85 -21.72
CA THR A 546 2.25 -26.95 -22.67
C THR A 546 3.53 -27.48 -23.33
N ASN A 547 4.56 -26.63 -23.45
CA ASN A 547 5.86 -26.96 -24.04
C ASN A 547 6.89 -27.53 -23.03
N GLY A 548 6.54 -27.73 -21.77
CA GLY A 548 7.45 -28.21 -20.73
C GLY A 548 8.42 -27.14 -20.19
N GLN A 549 8.22 -25.87 -20.52
CA GLN A 549 9.03 -24.73 -20.04
C GLN A 549 8.32 -24.00 -18.89
N HIS A 550 9.06 -23.18 -18.14
CA HIS A 550 8.47 -22.31 -17.12
C HIS A 550 7.48 -21.34 -17.76
N GLY A 551 6.25 -21.31 -17.22
CA GLY A 551 5.19 -20.45 -17.72
C GLY A 551 5.54 -18.96 -17.61
N GLN A 552 5.04 -18.18 -18.56
CA GLN A 552 5.10 -16.72 -18.54
C GLN A 552 3.70 -16.14 -18.38
N PRO A 553 3.57 -14.94 -17.77
CA PRO A 553 2.28 -14.25 -17.73
C PRO A 553 1.69 -14.10 -19.12
N GLN A 554 0.37 -14.16 -19.24
CA GLN A 554 -0.34 -14.00 -20.51
C GLN A 554 0.12 -12.71 -21.23
N GLY A 555 0.26 -12.75 -22.56
CA GLY A 555 0.87 -11.64 -23.32
C GLY A 555 0.17 -10.30 -23.12
N PHE A 556 -1.17 -10.30 -23.14
CA PHE A 556 -1.95 -9.08 -22.88
C PHE A 556 -1.68 -8.52 -21.47
N ALA A 557 -1.49 -9.39 -20.47
CA ALA A 557 -1.23 -8.96 -19.10
C ALA A 557 0.11 -8.23 -19.00
N GLN A 558 1.14 -8.76 -19.68
CA GLN A 558 2.44 -8.10 -19.76
C GLN A 558 2.32 -6.69 -20.37
N ASP A 559 1.56 -6.54 -21.45
CA ASP A 559 1.33 -5.25 -22.09
C ASP A 559 0.64 -4.25 -21.14
N TYR A 560 -0.40 -4.69 -20.42
CA TYR A 560 -1.09 -3.83 -19.45
C TYR A 560 -0.22 -3.49 -18.23
N MET A 561 0.76 -4.31 -17.85
CA MET A 561 1.74 -3.93 -16.82
C MET A 561 2.63 -2.76 -17.27
N PHE A 562 3.07 -2.75 -18.55
CA PHE A 562 3.78 -1.62 -19.15
C PHE A 562 2.89 -0.38 -19.25
N VAL A 563 1.67 -0.52 -19.76
CA VAL A 563 0.71 0.59 -19.88
C VAL A 563 0.43 1.20 -18.51
N ALA A 564 0.24 0.40 -17.46
CA ALA A 564 0.06 0.89 -16.10
C ALA A 564 1.28 1.70 -15.61
N SER A 565 2.49 1.21 -15.85
CA SER A 565 3.73 1.87 -15.41
C SER A 565 3.94 3.22 -16.10
N TYR A 566 3.74 3.28 -17.43
CA TYR A 566 3.85 4.54 -18.17
C TYR A 566 2.71 5.51 -17.85
N ALA A 567 1.49 5.01 -17.65
CA ALA A 567 0.38 5.84 -17.21
C ALA A 567 0.65 6.46 -15.82
N MET A 568 1.23 5.71 -14.89
CA MET A 568 1.68 6.26 -13.60
C MET A 568 2.73 7.36 -13.76
N LEU A 569 3.70 7.19 -14.66
CA LEU A 569 4.68 8.24 -14.96
C LEU A 569 4.03 9.52 -15.49
N VAL A 570 3.10 9.38 -16.44
CA VAL A 570 2.32 10.50 -16.99
C VAL A 570 1.54 11.20 -15.88
N GLN A 571 0.88 10.44 -15.00
CA GLN A 571 0.11 10.97 -13.87
C GLN A 571 0.98 11.82 -12.94
N ILE A 572 2.19 11.36 -12.62
CA ILE A 572 3.15 12.11 -11.78
C ILE A 572 3.60 13.39 -12.48
N ILE A 573 3.94 13.33 -13.77
CA ILE A 573 4.38 14.50 -14.55
C ILE A 573 3.25 15.54 -14.59
N LEU A 574 2.02 15.13 -14.88
CA LEU A 574 0.86 16.01 -14.87
C LEU A 574 0.61 16.61 -13.49
N CYS A 575 0.80 15.83 -12.42
CA CYS A 575 0.68 16.33 -11.04
C CYS A 575 1.69 17.44 -10.74
N LEU A 576 2.95 17.25 -11.16
CA LEU A 576 4.02 18.24 -10.96
C LEU A 576 3.80 19.49 -11.81
N ILE A 577 3.43 19.33 -13.09
CA ILE A 577 3.10 20.45 -13.99
C ILE A 577 1.95 21.27 -13.42
N ASN A 578 0.90 20.61 -12.95
CA ASN A 578 -0.26 21.33 -12.42
C ASN A 578 0.12 22.17 -11.20
N GLY A 579 0.86 21.63 -10.24
CA GLY A 579 1.24 22.40 -9.06
C GLY A 579 2.42 23.36 -9.26
N LEU A 580 3.05 23.34 -10.44
CA LEU A 580 4.03 24.33 -10.90
C LEU A 580 3.36 25.56 -11.51
N ILE A 581 2.40 25.32 -12.40
CA ILE A 581 1.69 26.38 -13.12
C ILE A 581 0.62 27.01 -12.21
N TRP A 582 -0.03 26.19 -11.37
CA TRP A 582 -1.17 26.60 -10.55
C TRP A 582 -0.89 26.46 -9.06
N THR A 583 -1.29 27.48 -8.30
CA THR A 583 -1.32 27.36 -6.84
C THR A 583 -2.53 26.52 -6.45
N LEU A 584 -2.29 25.33 -5.91
CA LEU A 584 -3.35 24.52 -5.31
C LEU A 584 -4.10 25.37 -4.24
N PRO A 585 -5.44 25.29 -4.14
CA PRO A 585 -6.19 25.89 -3.05
C PRO A 585 -5.66 25.46 -1.68
N LYS A 586 -5.82 26.30 -0.64
CA LYS A 586 -5.28 26.05 0.71
C LYS A 586 -5.85 24.79 1.38
N ASP A 587 -7.01 24.30 0.90
CA ASP A 587 -7.80 23.26 1.55
C ASP A 587 -8.00 21.98 0.72
N SER A 588 -7.41 21.87 -0.48
CA SER A 588 -7.63 20.70 -1.34
C SER A 588 -6.47 19.70 -1.24
N LYS A 589 -6.74 18.50 -0.68
CA LYS A 589 -5.87 17.31 -0.80
C LYS A 589 -5.87 16.69 -2.20
N VAL A 590 -6.82 17.11 -3.04
CA VAL A 590 -7.10 16.56 -4.37
C VAL A 590 -6.90 17.67 -5.40
N MET A 591 -6.47 17.27 -6.60
CA MET A 591 -6.36 18.15 -7.76
C MET A 591 -7.75 18.62 -8.21
N ARG A 592 -8.27 19.68 -7.61
CA ARG A 592 -9.55 20.29 -8.02
C ARG A 592 -9.34 21.24 -9.19
N VAL A 593 -10.20 21.12 -10.20
CA VAL A 593 -10.37 22.14 -11.23
C VAL A 593 -10.87 23.41 -10.55
N CYS A 594 -10.06 24.47 -10.56
CA CYS A 594 -10.45 25.75 -10.00
C CYS A 594 -11.42 26.48 -10.96
N PRO A 595 -12.51 27.09 -10.46
CA PRO A 595 -13.59 27.61 -11.32
C PRO A 595 -13.32 28.99 -11.99
N SER A 596 -12.21 29.70 -11.72
CA SER A 596 -12.01 31.06 -12.25
C SER A 596 -11.03 31.18 -13.43
N ILE A 597 -11.58 31.64 -14.56
CA ILE A 597 -11.04 32.40 -15.72
C ILE A 597 -9.83 31.86 -16.53
N VAL A 598 -8.93 31.02 -16.01
CA VAL A 598 -7.88 30.41 -16.87
C VAL A 598 -8.31 29.03 -17.39
N ARG A 599 -9.32 29.07 -18.26
CA ARG A 599 -10.28 27.98 -18.49
C ARG A 599 -9.83 26.85 -19.45
N SER A 600 -8.87 27.04 -20.36
CA SER A 600 -8.50 25.97 -21.30
C SER A 600 -7.38 25.05 -20.76
N GLY A 601 -6.29 25.62 -20.24
CA GLY A 601 -5.11 24.86 -19.81
C GLY A 601 -5.32 24.01 -18.54
N VAL A 602 -5.91 24.58 -17.48
CA VAL A 602 -6.17 23.86 -16.22
C VAL A 602 -7.15 22.70 -16.41
N SER A 603 -8.18 22.93 -17.23
CA SER A 603 -9.17 21.91 -17.57
C SER A 603 -8.53 20.77 -18.36
N ALA A 604 -7.63 21.06 -19.30
CA ALA A 604 -6.93 20.05 -20.09
C ALA A 604 -5.99 19.18 -19.24
N VAL A 605 -5.16 19.79 -18.38
CA VAL A 605 -4.22 19.03 -17.51
C VAL A 605 -4.97 18.15 -16.52
N SER A 606 -6.04 18.68 -15.90
CA SER A 606 -6.88 17.90 -14.98
C SER A 606 -7.61 16.76 -15.70
N PHE A 607 -8.12 17.00 -16.90
CA PHE A 607 -8.75 15.97 -17.73
C PHE A 607 -7.77 14.86 -18.09
N LEU A 608 -6.55 15.21 -18.53
CA LEU A 608 -5.50 14.24 -18.83
C LEU A 608 -5.07 13.44 -17.59
N PHE A 609 -5.05 14.07 -16.42
CA PHE A 609 -4.76 13.39 -15.16
C PHE A 609 -5.82 12.33 -14.85
N TYR A 610 -7.10 12.67 -14.97
CA TYR A 610 -8.19 11.71 -14.76
C TYR A 610 -8.22 10.61 -15.84
N LEU A 611 -7.92 10.95 -17.09
CA LEU A 611 -7.78 9.96 -18.15
C LEU A 611 -6.67 8.96 -17.85
N SER A 612 -5.49 9.46 -17.44
CA SER A 612 -4.36 8.65 -17.02
C SER A 612 -4.70 7.76 -15.82
N MET A 613 -5.44 8.30 -14.84
CA MET A 613 -5.94 7.54 -13.69
C MET A 613 -6.88 6.39 -14.11
N VAL A 614 -7.80 6.62 -15.05
CA VAL A 614 -8.67 5.58 -15.61
C VAL A 614 -7.85 4.49 -16.33
N VAL A 615 -6.82 4.88 -17.09
CA VAL A 615 -5.92 3.94 -17.76
C VAL A 615 -5.18 3.07 -16.74
N VAL A 616 -4.68 3.65 -15.64
CA VAL A 616 -4.02 2.90 -14.55
C VAL A 616 -4.97 1.85 -13.97
N TYR A 617 -6.19 2.24 -13.56
CA TYR A 617 -7.15 1.28 -12.97
C TYR A 617 -7.65 0.22 -13.96
N THR A 618 -7.86 0.58 -15.22
CA THR A 618 -8.25 -0.39 -16.26
C THR A 618 -7.14 -1.41 -16.48
N SER A 619 -5.88 -0.96 -16.51
CA SER A 619 -4.73 -1.85 -16.65
C SER A 619 -4.57 -2.78 -15.46
N ILE A 620 -4.77 -2.28 -14.23
CA ILE A 620 -4.77 -3.10 -13.01
C ILE A 620 -5.86 -4.18 -13.06
N LEU A 621 -7.08 -3.81 -13.48
CA LEU A 621 -8.19 -4.76 -13.59
C LEU A 621 -7.85 -5.88 -14.57
N LEU A 622 -7.21 -5.57 -15.70
CA LEU A 622 -6.81 -6.57 -16.69
C LEU A 622 -5.69 -7.48 -16.18
N VAL A 623 -4.74 -6.96 -15.41
CA VAL A 623 -3.73 -7.78 -14.72
C VAL A 623 -4.38 -8.70 -13.67
N LEU A 624 -5.38 -8.22 -12.93
CA LEU A 624 -6.13 -9.06 -11.98
C LEU A 624 -6.95 -10.15 -12.69
N ILE A 625 -7.61 -9.82 -13.80
CA ILE A 625 -8.32 -10.82 -14.64
C ILE A 625 -7.34 -11.86 -15.17
N SER A 626 -6.13 -11.44 -15.57
CA SER A 626 -5.10 -12.39 -16.00
C SER A 626 -4.74 -13.38 -14.90
N LEU A 627 -4.58 -12.93 -13.65
CA LEU A 627 -4.32 -13.81 -12.51
C LEU A 627 -5.43 -14.83 -12.26
N PHE A 628 -6.70 -14.46 -12.44
CA PHE A 628 -7.83 -15.41 -12.30
C PHE A 628 -7.97 -16.38 -13.47
N THR A 629 -7.58 -15.95 -14.67
CA THR A 629 -7.68 -16.76 -15.90
C THR A 629 -6.40 -17.53 -16.20
N LEU A 630 -5.39 -17.41 -15.34
CA LEU A 630 -4.10 -18.05 -15.49
C LEU A 630 -4.26 -19.57 -15.38
N SER A 631 -4.06 -20.23 -16.51
CA SER A 631 -4.04 -21.68 -16.67
C SER A 631 -2.76 -22.11 -17.39
N PRO A 632 -2.32 -23.37 -17.26
CA PRO A 632 -1.13 -23.88 -17.94
C PRO A 632 -1.12 -23.65 -19.46
N GLU A 633 -2.30 -23.74 -20.10
CA GLU A 633 -2.46 -23.49 -21.54
C GLU A 633 -2.31 -22.02 -21.94
N SER A 634 -2.66 -21.11 -21.03
CA SER A 634 -2.58 -19.66 -21.24
C SER A 634 -1.23 -19.05 -20.85
N ALA A 635 -0.38 -19.81 -20.14
CA ALA A 635 0.89 -19.36 -19.57
C ALA A 635 2.04 -19.36 -20.61
N THR A 636 1.72 -19.07 -21.88
CA THR A 636 2.67 -19.13 -23.00
C THR A 636 3.41 -17.82 -23.27
N GLY A 637 2.95 -16.68 -22.71
CA GLY A 637 3.50 -15.34 -23.01
C GLY A 637 3.30 -14.83 -24.44
N VAL A 638 2.72 -15.65 -25.33
CA VAL A 638 2.43 -15.31 -26.73
C VAL A 638 1.42 -14.15 -26.80
N GLY A 639 1.65 -13.24 -27.74
CA GLY A 639 0.75 -12.12 -28.03
C GLY A 639 1.10 -10.80 -27.36
N ALA A 640 2.17 -10.74 -26.56
CA ALA A 640 2.69 -9.48 -26.02
C ALA A 640 3.22 -8.56 -27.13
N TRP A 641 2.81 -7.29 -27.09
CA TRP A 641 3.31 -6.23 -27.98
C TRP A 641 4.66 -5.69 -27.50
N PHE A 642 4.85 -5.60 -26.19
CA PHE A 642 6.10 -5.19 -25.57
C PHE A 642 6.95 -6.44 -25.26
N LYS A 643 8.03 -6.64 -26.02
CA LYS A 643 9.02 -7.70 -25.78
C LYS A 643 10.24 -7.17 -25.07
#